data_AF-A0ABD0V6W0-F1
#
_entry.id   AF-A0ABD0V6W0-F1
#
_cell.length_a   1.000
_cell.length_b   1.000
_cell.length_c   1.000
_cell.angle_alpha   90.00
_cell.angle_beta   90.00
_cell.angle_gamma   90.00
#
_symmetry.space_group_name_H-M   'P 1'
#
loop_
_entity.id
_entity.type
_entity.pdbx_description
1 polymer ?
#
loop_
_entity_poly.entity_id
_entity_poly.type
_entity_poly.pdbx_seq_one_letter_code
_entity_poly.pdbx_strand_id
1 'polypeptide(L)'
;MKNFPHKQKNILMQFQIRQKRSSSSSFSSSWEPSSLLAGSTHIMGNSRVNFSWTTTQSNLQPKQKPNSQPNLKPNPNSSPFTLICPTKNPSNTCSSHPSPFFNTSLPPTSPPTPLASLRQTCPDYFRWIHEDLRPWASTGITREMLGRAAPHAAFRLIIVNGHPYIHTYHHVYQTRDIFTIWGILQLLRRYPGRVPDLDLMFNCEDTPVIHAINGQSQPPLFRYCKDDTTLDIVFPDWSFWVNIRPWEKQEYELREANERLPWRKREPYAYWKGNPDMARTRRDLMKCNVTKKDDWEARLFRVNWAKEGRQQFKGSNLAKQCTYRYKIYIEGNAWSVSEKYIIGCDSPTLYVQSRFQDFISRGLRPGLHYWPIPQNDKCRAIKQAVEWGNAHPLEMQAIGKEGSSFIHDQLHMNNVYDYMLHLLTEYSKLLTFKPTKPEEAMDLCLESVACPFQGKIRDFLMESMFMEAINDSEPCSLPSAFEPSELKQLLMEKTSDGTKKVVESIIMKSNGGDRSDANYGIIKSFLSIMGNSRVKFPWNTTQPNLQPKQKPNSQPNLKPNPNSTQFTLICPAKSPSNTCSSHPSPFLNTSLPLTSPLTPVASLRRQTCPDYFRWIHEDLRPWASTGITREMLGRVTHNATFRLIIVNGHPYIHSYHHVFQNRDVFTIWGILQLLRRYPGRVPDLDLMFNCKDTPVVHAINDHSPPPLFRYCKDDTTLDIVFPDWSFWGWPEVNTWPWEKQTEKLREANERLPWRRREPYAFWKGNPDMARTRGDLMKCNVTKKNDWGARLFGVNWAKERRQQFNGSNLAKQCTYRYKIYIEGKAWSVSEKYILGCDSPTLYVQSKFQDFVSRGLRPGLHYWPIPQNDKCQAIKQAVEWGNAHPLEMQAIGKEGSSFIHDQLHMNNIYDYMLHLLTEYSKLLTFKPTKPEEAMDLCLESVACPFQGKIRDFLMESMSMEAINDSEPCSLPSAFEPSELKQLLMEKTSDGTKKVVESIIMKSNGGD
;
A
#
# COMPACT_ATOMS: atom_id res chain seq x y z
N MET A 1 -65.94 9.78 -40.39
CA MET A 1 -65.90 10.53 -41.68
C MET A 1 -64.46 10.54 -42.18
N LYS A 2 -64.28 10.41 -43.51
CA LYS A 2 -63.33 11.09 -44.44
C LYS A 2 -61.97 11.60 -43.90
N ASN A 3 -60.83 11.42 -44.59
CA ASN A 3 -60.59 10.79 -45.91
C ASN A 3 -59.12 10.35 -46.15
N PHE A 4 -58.94 9.39 -47.08
CA PHE A 4 -57.69 9.02 -47.80
C PHE A 4 -57.30 10.09 -48.85
N PRO A 5 -56.06 10.17 -49.41
CA PRO A 5 -55.32 9.14 -50.21
C PRO A 5 -53.90 8.79 -49.69
N HIS A 6 -53.32 7.59 -49.89
CA HIS A 6 -52.74 6.98 -51.12
C HIS A 6 -51.54 7.76 -51.72
N LYS A 7 -50.47 7.14 -52.27
CA LYS A 7 -50.38 5.83 -52.98
C LYS A 7 -48.90 5.34 -53.13
N GLN A 8 -48.64 4.03 -52.94
CA GLN A 8 -47.76 3.11 -53.75
C GLN A 8 -46.26 3.47 -54.04
N LYS A 9 -45.31 2.54 -54.30
CA LYS A 9 -45.31 1.06 -54.43
C LYS A 9 -43.89 0.47 -54.23
N ASN A 10 -43.82 -0.85 -53.99
CA ASN A 10 -42.59 -1.66 -54.13
C ASN A 10 -42.21 -1.88 -55.62
N ILE A 11 -40.97 -2.30 -55.88
CA ILE A 11 -40.67 -3.36 -56.87
C ILE A 11 -39.33 -4.06 -56.56
N LEU A 12 -39.15 -5.27 -57.11
CA LEU A 12 -38.10 -6.24 -56.76
C LEU A 12 -37.37 -6.70 -58.04
N MET A 13 -36.03 -6.76 -58.02
CA MET A 13 -35.16 -7.62 -58.87
C MET A 13 -33.68 -7.41 -58.40
N GLN A 14 -32.77 -8.37 -58.19
CA GLN A 14 -32.49 -9.68 -58.80
C GLN A 14 -32.16 -9.61 -60.30
N PHE A 15 -30.88 -9.77 -60.68
CA PHE A 15 -30.42 -10.96 -61.43
C PHE A 15 -28.87 -11.06 -61.58
N GLN A 16 -28.41 -12.31 -61.54
CA GLN A 16 -27.22 -12.99 -62.11
C GLN A 16 -26.19 -12.18 -62.95
N ILE A 17 -24.86 -12.29 -62.75
CA ILE A 17 -23.93 -13.44 -62.93
C ILE A 17 -23.66 -13.85 -64.39
N ARG A 18 -22.48 -13.51 -64.95
CA ARG A 18 -21.52 -14.38 -65.70
C ARG A 18 -20.28 -13.55 -66.17
N GLN A 19 -19.06 -13.90 -65.76
CA GLN A 19 -18.10 -14.89 -66.34
C GLN A 19 -17.30 -14.48 -67.60
N LYS A 20 -15.98 -14.30 -67.41
CA LYS A 20 -14.82 -14.81 -68.21
C LYS A 20 -13.55 -14.36 -67.44
N ARG A 21 -12.55 -15.19 -67.09
CA ARG A 21 -11.55 -15.97 -67.89
C ARG A 21 -10.81 -15.09 -68.93
N SER A 22 -9.48 -15.02 -69.01
CA SER A 22 -8.32 -15.49 -68.19
C SER A 22 -7.06 -14.75 -68.74
N SER A 23 -5.76 -15.03 -68.50
CA SER A 23 -4.96 -16.06 -67.79
C SER A 23 -3.48 -15.60 -67.72
N SER A 24 -2.64 -16.19 -66.84
CA SER A 24 -1.13 -16.16 -66.87
C SER A 24 -0.42 -14.80 -66.73
N SER A 25 0.84 -14.68 -66.25
CA SER A 25 1.76 -15.61 -65.56
C SER A 25 2.90 -14.84 -64.83
N SER A 26 3.56 -15.53 -63.90
CA SER A 26 4.79 -15.17 -63.16
C SER A 26 5.92 -14.43 -63.91
N PHE A 27 6.61 -13.49 -63.24
CA PHE A 27 7.93 -13.75 -62.62
C PHE A 27 8.38 -12.61 -61.67
N SER A 28 9.55 -12.77 -61.04
CA SER A 28 10.14 -11.91 -59.99
C SER A 28 11.01 -10.76 -60.50
N SER A 29 11.11 -9.66 -59.75
CA SER A 29 12.39 -9.20 -59.14
C SER A 29 12.28 -7.88 -58.36
N SER A 30 13.25 -7.69 -57.46
CA SER A 30 13.48 -6.53 -56.59
C SER A 30 14.03 -5.29 -57.33
N TRP A 31 13.59 -4.09 -56.92
CA TRP A 31 14.33 -2.84 -57.10
C TRP A 31 14.17 -1.92 -55.87
N GLU A 32 15.27 -1.69 -55.13
CA GLU A 32 15.55 -0.36 -54.55
C GLU A 32 16.02 0.58 -55.67
N PRO A 33 16.20 1.91 -55.45
CA PRO A 33 17.56 2.33 -55.08
C PRO A 33 17.70 3.64 -54.26
N SER A 34 18.92 3.86 -53.72
CA SER A 34 19.62 5.14 -53.46
C SER A 34 18.96 6.20 -52.55
N SER A 35 19.55 6.65 -51.42
CA SER A 35 20.89 7.27 -51.14
C SER A 35 21.01 8.73 -51.65
N LEU A 36 21.51 9.67 -50.83
CA LEU A 36 22.90 10.19 -50.72
C LEU A 36 22.89 11.40 -49.74
N LEU A 37 23.91 11.87 -49.01
CA LEU A 37 25.35 11.57 -48.76
C LEU A 37 25.58 11.64 -47.22
N ALA A 38 26.42 10.82 -46.56
CA ALA A 38 27.90 10.80 -46.49
C ALA A 38 28.55 12.11 -45.96
N GLY A 39 29.60 12.10 -45.11
CA GLY A 39 30.29 11.00 -44.42
C GLY A 39 31.83 11.15 -44.40
N SER A 40 32.52 10.84 -43.29
CA SER A 40 33.96 10.50 -43.21
C SER A 40 34.40 10.16 -41.76
N THR A 41 35.59 9.54 -41.59
CA THR A 41 36.06 8.97 -40.31
C THR A 41 37.54 9.29 -39.97
N HIS A 42 37.87 9.16 -38.67
CA HIS A 42 39.21 9.10 -38.05
C HIS A 42 40.19 10.29 -38.15
N ILE A 43 40.76 10.67 -36.99
CA ILE A 43 42.21 10.59 -36.66
C ILE A 43 42.39 10.89 -35.15
N MET A 44 43.48 10.43 -34.54
CA MET A 44 43.83 10.75 -33.13
C MET A 44 44.51 12.12 -33.02
N GLY A 45 44.28 12.86 -31.93
CA GLY A 45 45.00 14.11 -31.66
C GLY A 45 44.95 14.52 -30.19
N ASN A 46 46.12 14.79 -29.60
CA ASN A 46 46.26 15.22 -28.22
C ASN A 46 46.22 16.76 -28.15
N SER A 47 45.45 17.37 -27.24
CA SER A 47 45.58 18.80 -26.91
C SER A 47 45.08 19.11 -25.50
N ARG A 48 45.92 19.71 -24.66
CA ARG A 48 45.46 20.37 -23.42
C ARG A 48 45.09 21.82 -23.75
N VAL A 49 43.94 22.28 -23.26
CA VAL A 49 43.67 23.72 -23.11
C VAL A 49 43.03 23.93 -21.73
N ASN A 50 43.68 24.75 -20.90
CA ASN A 50 43.10 25.20 -19.63
C ASN A 50 42.14 26.36 -19.89
N PHE A 51 41.06 26.46 -19.10
CA PHE A 51 40.43 27.74 -18.84
C PHE A 51 40.22 27.94 -17.34
N SER A 52 40.92 28.93 -16.79
CA SER A 52 40.78 29.40 -15.42
C SER A 52 39.60 30.36 -15.32
N TRP A 53 38.88 30.33 -14.19
CA TRP A 53 38.04 31.43 -13.74
C TRP A 53 38.46 31.84 -12.33
N THR A 54 38.76 33.13 -12.18
CA THR A 54 39.43 33.70 -11.00
C THR A 54 38.46 33.95 -9.85
N THR A 55 38.94 33.70 -8.63
CA THR A 55 38.22 33.98 -7.39
C THR A 55 38.15 35.47 -7.12
N THR A 56 36.98 35.98 -6.72
CA THR A 56 36.85 37.30 -6.09
C THR A 56 36.43 37.12 -4.64
N GLN A 57 37.34 37.37 -3.70
CA GLN A 57 37.02 37.36 -2.27
C GLN A 57 36.27 38.63 -1.87
N SER A 58 35.39 38.53 -0.88
CA SER A 58 34.96 39.66 -0.06
C SER A 58 35.08 39.27 1.41
N ASN A 59 35.88 40.03 2.17
CA ASN A 59 36.19 39.73 3.56
C ASN A 59 35.21 40.43 4.51
N LEU A 60 34.48 39.66 5.32
CA LEU A 60 33.88 40.12 6.57
C LEU A 60 34.10 39.05 7.65
N GLN A 61 34.78 39.43 8.74
CA GLN A 61 35.12 38.53 9.83
C GLN A 61 33.90 38.28 10.75
N PRO A 62 33.66 37.03 11.20
CA PRO A 62 32.69 36.76 12.26
C PRO A 62 33.26 37.12 13.64
N LYS A 63 32.45 37.75 14.49
CA LYS A 63 32.78 37.97 15.92
C LYS A 63 32.64 36.67 16.72
N GLN A 64 33.40 36.59 17.81
CA GLN A 64 33.51 35.40 18.68
C GLN A 64 32.17 34.98 19.33
N LYS A 65 31.96 33.67 19.49
CA LYS A 65 31.01 33.08 20.46
C LYS A 65 31.79 32.59 21.70
N PRO A 66 31.18 32.53 22.91
CA PRO A 66 31.82 32.03 24.12
C PRO A 66 31.96 30.50 24.16
N ASN A 67 32.91 30.00 24.96
CA ASN A 67 33.28 28.58 25.09
C ASN A 67 32.65 27.90 26.33
N SER A 68 31.90 26.82 26.09
CA SER A 68 31.64 25.69 27.02
C SER A 68 30.84 24.64 26.24
N GLN A 69 31.11 23.33 26.25
CA GLN A 69 31.93 22.51 27.15
C GLN A 69 32.91 21.58 26.34
N PRO A 70 33.49 20.45 26.84
CA PRO A 70 34.85 20.06 26.45
C PRO A 70 35.01 19.34 25.09
N ASN A 71 36.15 19.59 24.44
CA ASN A 71 36.65 18.76 23.33
C ASN A 71 37.13 17.39 23.84
N LEU A 72 36.31 16.36 23.66
CA LEU A 72 36.81 14.98 23.62
C LEU A 72 37.59 14.78 22.31
N LYS A 73 38.91 14.61 22.40
CA LYS A 73 39.72 14.14 21.28
C LYS A 73 39.38 12.66 21.02
N PRO A 74 39.15 12.22 19.78
CA PRO A 74 38.95 10.80 19.49
C PRO A 74 40.18 9.98 19.88
N ASN A 75 39.94 8.80 20.44
CA ASN A 75 41.00 7.87 20.85
C ASN A 75 41.74 7.32 19.61
N PRO A 76 43.08 7.48 19.49
CA PRO A 76 43.83 7.03 18.31
C PRO A 76 43.70 5.54 17.97
N ASN A 77 43.26 4.70 18.92
CA ASN A 77 43.21 3.24 18.76
C ASN A 77 41.85 2.69 18.28
N SER A 78 40.83 3.53 18.05
CA SER A 78 39.52 3.06 17.55
C SER A 78 39.56 2.80 16.04
N SER A 79 39.96 1.59 15.64
CA SER A 79 39.86 1.15 14.23
C SER A 79 38.39 1.12 13.76
N PRO A 80 38.05 1.69 12.58
CA PRO A 80 36.65 1.79 12.14
C PRO A 80 36.07 0.40 11.81
N PHE A 81 35.07 -0.01 12.59
CA PHE A 81 34.38 -1.29 12.42
C PHE A 81 33.76 -1.40 11.02
N THR A 82 34.35 -2.24 10.18
CA THR A 82 34.00 -2.40 8.77
C THR A 82 33.23 -3.70 8.56
N LEU A 83 31.94 -3.59 8.22
CA LEU A 83 31.08 -4.75 7.96
C LEU A 83 31.55 -5.53 6.72
N ILE A 84 31.99 -6.77 6.93
CA ILE A 84 32.52 -7.64 5.89
C ILE A 84 31.37 -8.34 5.17
N CYS A 85 30.91 -7.76 4.06
CA CYS A 85 29.92 -8.40 3.19
C CYS A 85 30.63 -9.20 2.08
N PRO A 86 30.51 -10.54 2.05
CA PRO A 86 31.20 -11.37 1.07
C PRO A 86 30.72 -11.08 -0.37
N THR A 87 31.67 -10.95 -1.30
CA THR A 87 31.42 -10.52 -2.69
C THR A 87 31.06 -11.66 -3.66
N LYS A 88 30.99 -12.90 -3.16
CA LYS A 88 30.52 -14.10 -3.87
C LYS A 88 29.68 -14.91 -2.87
N ASN A 89 28.45 -15.27 -3.25
CA ASN A 89 27.39 -15.76 -2.36
C ASN A 89 27.14 -14.87 -1.13
N PRO A 90 26.13 -13.97 -1.17
CA PRO A 90 25.56 -13.41 0.04
C PRO A 90 24.66 -14.46 0.70
N SER A 91 25.25 -15.51 1.28
CA SER A 91 24.53 -16.38 2.21
C SER A 91 24.19 -15.58 3.46
N ASN A 92 22.98 -15.78 4.01
CA ASN A 92 22.51 -15.13 5.25
C ASN A 92 23.24 -15.65 6.51
N THR A 93 24.43 -16.23 6.34
CA THR A 93 25.26 -16.83 7.37
C THR A 93 26.06 -15.74 8.08
N CYS A 94 25.79 -15.54 9.36
CA CYS A 94 26.72 -14.85 10.25
C CYS A 94 28.09 -15.55 10.21
N SER A 95 29.17 -14.77 10.19
CA SER A 95 30.53 -15.31 10.11
C SER A 95 30.82 -16.23 11.30
N SER A 96 31.40 -17.41 11.03
CA SER A 96 31.82 -18.38 12.05
C SER A 96 32.99 -17.86 12.91
N HIS A 97 33.70 -16.82 12.45
CA HIS A 97 34.47 -15.96 13.32
C HIS A 97 33.55 -14.94 13.99
N PRO A 98 33.38 -14.96 15.32
CA PRO A 98 32.71 -13.86 16.01
C PRO A 98 33.47 -12.56 15.72
N SER A 99 32.72 -11.48 15.46
CA SER A 99 33.28 -10.12 15.56
C SER A 99 33.95 -9.99 16.94
N PRO A 100 35.16 -9.38 17.05
CA PRO A 100 36.09 -9.58 18.17
C PRO A 100 35.64 -9.05 19.55
N PHE A 101 34.38 -8.63 19.67
CA PHE A 101 33.70 -8.24 20.91
C PHE A 101 32.86 -9.38 21.52
N PHE A 102 32.57 -10.46 20.79
CA PHE A 102 31.86 -11.65 21.30
C PHE A 102 32.81 -12.75 21.76
N ASN A 103 33.81 -12.40 22.58
CA ASN A 103 34.73 -13.37 23.17
C ASN A 103 34.41 -13.54 24.67
N THR A 104 33.50 -14.46 24.98
CA THR A 104 33.03 -14.80 26.34
C THR A 104 34.06 -15.64 27.09
N SER A 105 35.24 -15.06 27.33
CA SER A 105 36.42 -15.76 27.89
C SER A 105 37.22 -14.92 28.90
N LEU A 106 36.53 -14.10 29.70
CA LEU A 106 37.04 -13.61 30.99
C LEU A 106 36.26 -14.29 32.12
N PRO A 107 36.93 -14.80 33.18
CA PRO A 107 36.26 -15.37 34.34
C PRO A 107 35.48 -14.29 35.10
N PRO A 108 34.47 -14.66 35.91
CA PRO A 108 33.73 -13.71 36.73
C PRO A 108 34.67 -13.06 37.76
N THR A 109 35.16 -11.86 37.46
CA THR A 109 35.85 -11.01 38.42
C THR A 109 34.90 -10.66 39.57
N SER A 110 35.44 -10.65 40.78
CA SER A 110 34.68 -10.41 42.01
C SER A 110 33.82 -9.14 41.92
N PRO A 111 32.59 -9.15 42.47
CA PRO A 111 31.67 -8.02 42.34
C PRO A 111 32.34 -6.73 42.84
N PRO A 112 32.36 -5.64 42.05
CA PRO A 112 32.99 -4.41 42.47
C PRO A 112 32.27 -3.86 43.71
N THR A 113 33.05 -3.61 44.77
CA THR A 113 32.56 -2.97 46.00
C THR A 113 31.76 -1.72 45.64
N PRO A 114 30.52 -1.55 46.15
CA PRO A 114 29.61 -0.53 45.64
C PRO A 114 30.07 0.88 46.05
N LEU A 115 30.92 1.49 45.23
CA LEU A 115 31.07 2.94 45.19
C LEU A 115 29.75 3.48 44.63
N ALA A 116 28.87 3.91 45.54
CA ALA A 116 27.53 4.38 45.21
C ALA A 116 27.57 5.76 44.54
N SER A 117 28.05 5.82 43.30
CA SER A 117 27.52 6.81 42.36
C SER A 117 26.00 6.61 42.31
N LEU A 118 25.23 7.68 42.51
CA LEU A 118 23.79 7.61 42.35
C LEU A 118 23.50 7.29 40.88
N ARG A 119 23.20 6.03 40.58
CA ARG A 119 22.73 5.62 39.26
C ARG A 119 21.49 6.46 38.96
N GLN A 120 21.58 7.28 37.92
CA GLN A 120 20.50 8.17 37.52
C GLN A 120 19.23 7.33 37.29
N THR A 121 18.12 7.71 37.92
CA THR A 121 16.82 7.05 37.70
C THR A 121 16.40 7.28 36.25
N CYS A 122 15.83 6.26 35.60
CA CYS A 122 15.30 6.42 34.25
C CYS A 122 14.14 7.43 34.24
N PRO A 123 13.90 8.12 33.11
CA PRO A 123 12.70 8.94 32.92
C PRO A 123 11.40 8.24 33.34
N ASP A 124 10.46 8.99 33.92
CA ASP A 124 9.19 8.47 34.47
C ASP A 124 8.37 7.62 33.48
N TYR A 125 8.54 7.81 32.17
CA TYR A 125 7.83 7.00 31.17
C TYR A 125 8.24 5.52 31.17
N PHE A 126 9.39 5.17 31.75
CA PHE A 126 9.82 3.77 31.93
C PHE A 126 8.90 3.01 32.91
N ARG A 127 8.20 3.71 33.81
CA ARG A 127 7.27 3.10 34.77
C ARG A 127 6.10 2.38 34.08
N TRP A 128 5.80 2.73 32.82
CA TRP A 128 4.81 2.03 31.99
C TRP A 128 5.23 0.63 31.54
N ILE A 129 6.50 0.23 31.69
CA ILE A 129 6.95 -1.16 31.47
C ILE A 129 6.20 -2.10 32.42
N HIS A 130 6.07 -1.71 33.69
CA HIS A 130 5.29 -2.44 34.69
C HIS A 130 3.81 -2.58 34.29
N GLU A 131 3.25 -1.57 33.62
CA GLU A 131 1.83 -1.55 33.20
C GLU A 131 1.55 -2.36 31.94
N ASP A 132 2.50 -2.45 31.01
CA ASP A 132 2.38 -3.34 29.85
C ASP A 132 2.56 -4.80 30.25
N LEU A 133 3.43 -5.10 31.22
CA LEU A 133 3.72 -6.46 31.66
C LEU A 133 2.76 -6.97 32.77
N ARG A 134 2.02 -6.05 33.43
CA ARG A 134 1.00 -6.34 34.46
C ARG A 134 0.04 -7.51 34.12
N PRO A 135 -0.47 -7.69 32.88
CA PRO A 135 -1.39 -8.78 32.54
C PRO A 135 -0.83 -10.19 32.75
N TRP A 136 0.49 -10.35 32.79
CA TRP A 136 1.19 -11.63 32.95
C TRP A 136 1.89 -11.79 34.30
N ALA A 137 1.90 -10.74 35.15
CA ALA A 137 2.68 -10.71 36.40
C ALA A 137 2.27 -11.78 37.43
N SER A 138 1.07 -12.34 37.35
CA SER A 138 0.56 -13.39 38.27
C SER A 138 0.52 -14.79 37.67
N THR A 139 0.57 -14.93 36.34
CA THR A 139 0.52 -16.23 35.64
C THR A 139 1.84 -16.63 35.00
N GLY A 140 2.74 -15.66 34.80
CA GLY A 140 3.82 -15.75 33.84
C GLY A 140 3.31 -15.87 32.39
N ILE A 141 4.24 -16.20 31.51
CA ILE A 141 4.09 -16.41 30.07
C ILE A 141 4.59 -17.82 29.77
N THR A 142 3.69 -18.70 29.32
CA THR A 142 4.04 -20.06 28.90
C THR A 142 4.40 -20.12 27.42
N ARG A 143 5.02 -21.23 26.98
CA ARG A 143 5.38 -21.43 25.56
C ARG A 143 4.14 -21.52 24.67
N GLU A 144 3.06 -22.11 25.19
CA GLU A 144 1.75 -22.21 24.53
C GLU A 144 1.06 -20.84 24.47
N MET A 145 1.21 -20.02 25.52
CA MET A 145 0.74 -18.62 25.48
C MET A 145 1.45 -17.84 24.38
N LEU A 146 2.77 -17.97 24.26
CA LEU A 146 3.55 -17.31 23.21
C LEU A 146 3.17 -17.81 21.81
N GLY A 147 3.00 -19.13 21.64
CA GLY A 147 2.60 -19.73 20.36
C GLY A 147 1.27 -19.19 19.81
N ARG A 148 0.31 -18.83 20.68
CA ARG A 148 -0.97 -18.22 20.27
C ARG A 148 -0.84 -16.78 19.74
N ALA A 149 0.30 -16.12 19.90
CA ALA A 149 0.59 -14.84 19.23
C ALA A 149 1.13 -15.01 17.79
N ALA A 150 1.58 -16.20 17.38
CA ALA A 150 2.17 -16.41 16.05
C ALA A 150 1.27 -16.00 14.86
N PRO A 151 -0.06 -16.29 14.84
CA PRO A 151 -0.96 -15.80 13.78
C PRO A 151 -1.11 -14.28 13.73
N HIS A 152 -0.64 -13.59 14.77
CA HIS A 152 -0.61 -12.14 14.89
C HIS A 152 0.82 -11.57 14.84
N ALA A 153 1.86 -12.38 14.65
CA ALA A 153 3.25 -11.93 14.65
C ALA A 153 3.77 -11.74 13.21
N ALA A 154 4.64 -10.74 13.03
CA ALA A 154 5.47 -10.57 11.84
C ALA A 154 6.74 -11.42 11.93
N PHE A 155 7.37 -11.43 13.11
CA PHE A 155 8.49 -12.31 13.43
C PHE A 155 8.47 -12.74 14.90
N ARG A 156 9.09 -13.88 15.16
CA ARG A 156 9.51 -14.34 16.48
C ARG A 156 11.01 -14.07 16.62
N LEU A 157 11.40 -13.46 17.73
CA LEU A 157 12.80 -13.25 18.10
C LEU A 157 13.11 -14.11 19.33
N ILE A 158 14.21 -14.86 19.26
CA ILE A 158 14.73 -15.64 20.36
C ILE A 158 16.15 -15.14 20.65
N ILE A 159 16.51 -14.95 21.92
CA ILE A 159 17.88 -14.67 22.34
C ILE A 159 18.28 -15.78 23.31
N VAL A 160 19.46 -16.40 23.11
CA VAL A 160 20.04 -17.39 24.02
C VAL A 160 21.54 -17.15 24.15
N ASN A 161 22.05 -17.05 25.37
CA ASN A 161 23.45 -16.73 25.69
C ASN A 161 23.95 -15.45 24.97
N GLY A 162 23.08 -14.46 24.76
CA GLY A 162 23.38 -13.23 24.02
C GLY A 162 23.41 -13.35 22.49
N HIS A 163 23.21 -14.56 21.93
CA HIS A 163 23.07 -14.77 20.49
C HIS A 163 21.59 -14.65 20.08
N PRO A 164 21.24 -13.77 19.12
CA PRO A 164 19.88 -13.64 18.64
C PRO A 164 19.60 -14.55 17.43
N TYR A 165 18.36 -15.02 17.35
CA TYR A 165 17.80 -15.84 16.28
C TYR A 165 16.43 -15.29 15.90
N ILE A 166 16.06 -15.43 14.63
CA ILE A 166 14.79 -14.92 14.10
C ILE A 166 14.05 -15.97 13.27
N HIS A 167 12.72 -16.00 13.41
CA HIS A 167 11.83 -16.72 12.53
C HIS A 167 10.73 -15.76 12.03
N THR A 168 10.63 -15.58 10.72
CA THR A 168 9.73 -14.60 10.09
C THR A 168 8.45 -15.28 9.59
N TYR A 169 7.30 -14.78 10.01
CA TYR A 169 5.99 -15.31 9.62
C TYR A 169 5.43 -14.66 8.34
N HIS A 170 5.63 -13.34 8.16
CA HIS A 170 5.19 -12.63 6.96
C HIS A 170 6.09 -11.43 6.63
N HIS A 171 6.01 -10.95 5.38
CA HIS A 171 6.74 -9.77 4.93
C HIS A 171 6.05 -8.49 5.40
N VAL A 172 6.82 -7.54 5.95
CA VAL A 172 6.31 -6.31 6.59
C VAL A 172 6.34 -5.10 5.67
N TYR A 173 5.37 -4.21 5.82
CA TYR A 173 5.31 -2.96 5.06
C TYR A 173 6.46 -1.99 5.40
N GLN A 174 7.12 -1.40 4.39
CA GLN A 174 8.12 -0.33 4.55
C GLN A 174 9.31 -0.60 5.51
N THR A 175 9.90 -1.80 5.50
CA THR A 175 11.16 -2.13 6.20
C THR A 175 11.14 -1.93 7.73
N ARG A 176 9.96 -1.91 8.35
CA ARG A 176 9.79 -1.68 9.80
C ARG A 176 10.42 -2.79 10.63
N ASP A 177 10.25 -4.03 10.16
CA ASP A 177 10.96 -5.22 10.59
C ASP A 177 12.47 -4.99 10.58
N ILE A 178 13.07 -4.71 9.42
CA ILE A 178 14.51 -4.55 9.22
C ILE A 178 15.12 -3.57 10.23
N PHE A 179 14.48 -2.42 10.45
CA PHE A 179 15.01 -1.40 11.36
C PHE A 179 14.67 -1.63 12.85
N THR A 180 13.62 -2.38 13.17
CA THR A 180 13.36 -2.86 14.54
C THR A 180 14.40 -3.91 14.94
N ILE A 181 14.63 -4.88 14.03
CA ILE A 181 15.64 -5.92 14.15
C ILE A 181 17.04 -5.29 14.26
N TRP A 182 17.35 -4.29 13.43
CA TRP A 182 18.60 -3.53 13.50
C TRP A 182 18.79 -2.82 14.85
N GLY A 183 17.72 -2.20 15.38
CA GLY A 183 17.75 -1.56 16.70
C GLY A 183 18.04 -2.54 17.83
N ILE A 184 17.49 -3.75 17.76
CA ILE A 184 17.74 -4.83 18.72
C ILE A 184 19.18 -5.36 18.59
N LEU A 185 19.75 -5.41 17.38
CA LEU A 185 21.18 -5.68 17.19
C LEU A 185 22.09 -4.57 17.73
N GLN A 186 21.68 -3.29 17.62
CA GLN A 186 22.41 -2.19 18.27
C GLN A 186 22.31 -2.28 19.79
N LEU A 187 21.17 -2.71 20.34
CA LEU A 187 21.00 -2.97 21.78
C LEU A 187 21.99 -4.05 22.27
N LEU A 188 22.07 -5.18 21.57
CA LEU A 188 22.99 -6.28 21.90
C LEU A 188 24.46 -5.84 21.77
N ARG A 189 24.80 -5.00 20.79
CA ARG A 189 26.13 -4.40 20.63
C ARG A 189 26.47 -3.38 21.73
N ARG A 190 25.48 -2.62 22.20
CA ARG A 190 25.63 -1.62 23.28
C ARG A 190 25.70 -2.26 24.66
N TYR A 191 24.98 -3.36 24.88
CA TYR A 191 24.91 -4.06 26.15
C TYR A 191 25.24 -5.56 26.03
N PRO A 192 26.49 -5.92 25.63
CA PRO A 192 26.90 -7.32 25.45
C PRO A 192 26.69 -8.14 26.73
N GLY A 193 26.07 -9.31 26.60
CA GLY A 193 25.81 -10.23 27.72
C GLY A 193 24.79 -9.73 28.77
N ARG A 194 24.22 -8.53 28.64
CA ARG A 194 23.24 -7.98 29.59
C ARG A 194 21.79 -8.12 29.13
N VAL A 195 21.55 -8.30 27.83
CA VAL A 195 20.23 -8.69 27.31
C VAL A 195 20.04 -10.18 27.63
N PRO A 196 19.00 -10.56 28.40
CA PRO A 196 18.83 -11.93 28.88
C PRO A 196 18.31 -12.89 27.80
N ASP A 197 18.37 -14.19 28.10
CA ASP A 197 17.65 -15.22 27.35
C ASP A 197 16.16 -14.85 27.28
N LEU A 198 15.58 -14.77 26.07
CA LEU A 198 14.16 -14.48 25.87
C LEU A 198 13.58 -15.10 24.59
N ASP A 199 12.26 -15.23 24.52
CA ASP A 199 11.49 -15.71 23.38
C ASP A 199 10.27 -14.78 23.25
N LEU A 200 10.18 -14.00 22.16
CA LEU A 200 9.13 -12.99 21.97
C LEU A 200 8.52 -13.00 20.57
N MET A 201 7.28 -12.54 20.49
CA MET A 201 6.51 -12.34 19.25
C MET A 201 6.37 -10.85 18.98
N PHE A 202 6.69 -10.39 17.78
CA PHE A 202 6.63 -8.98 17.39
C PHE A 202 5.74 -8.78 16.18
N ASN A 203 4.90 -7.75 16.16
CA ASN A 203 4.11 -7.34 15.00
C ASN A 203 4.39 -5.87 14.62
N CYS A 204 4.70 -5.65 13.34
CA CYS A 204 5.16 -4.36 12.82
C CYS A 204 4.06 -3.49 12.17
N GLU A 205 2.81 -3.94 12.14
CA GLU A 205 1.69 -3.21 11.51
C GLU A 205 1.08 -2.13 12.42
N ASP A 206 0.21 -1.26 11.87
CA ASP A 206 -0.25 -0.04 12.55
C ASP A 206 -1.16 -0.31 13.78
N THR A 207 -2.29 -0.99 13.60
CA THR A 207 -3.39 -1.02 14.58
C THR A 207 -3.28 -2.18 15.56
N PRO A 208 -3.33 -1.99 16.91
CA PRO A 208 -3.15 -3.03 17.93
C PRO A 208 -4.23 -4.12 17.85
N VAL A 209 -3.93 -5.32 18.36
CA VAL A 209 -4.73 -6.53 18.05
C VAL A 209 -5.03 -7.47 19.24
N ILE A 210 -4.33 -7.37 20.37
CA ILE A 210 -4.54 -8.28 21.50
C ILE A 210 -5.55 -7.68 22.48
N HIS A 211 -6.83 -7.94 22.26
CA HIS A 211 -7.89 -7.49 23.17
C HIS A 211 -7.97 -8.33 24.45
N ALA A 212 -8.32 -7.70 25.57
CA ALA A 212 -8.58 -8.41 26.82
C ALA A 212 -9.88 -9.24 26.74
N ILE A 213 -9.81 -10.53 27.10
CA ILE A 213 -10.96 -11.44 27.17
C ILE A 213 -11.09 -11.98 28.60
N ASN A 214 -12.26 -11.83 29.21
CA ASN A 214 -12.53 -12.30 30.56
C ASN A 214 -12.29 -13.81 30.70
N GLY A 215 -11.52 -14.23 31.71
CA GLY A 215 -11.26 -15.64 32.01
C GLY A 215 -10.17 -16.31 31.17
N GLN A 216 -9.52 -15.61 30.24
CA GLN A 216 -8.44 -16.17 29.42
C GLN A 216 -7.19 -15.27 29.42
N SER A 217 -6.06 -15.78 29.93
CA SER A 217 -4.75 -15.14 29.81
C SER A 217 -4.39 -14.98 28.32
N GLN A 218 -4.18 -13.74 27.88
CA GLN A 218 -3.91 -13.40 26.48
C GLN A 218 -2.46 -13.68 26.08
N PRO A 219 -2.16 -13.88 24.79
CA PRO A 219 -0.78 -14.08 24.34
C PRO A 219 -0.01 -12.74 24.34
N PRO A 220 1.25 -12.68 24.76
CA PRO A 220 2.05 -11.47 24.66
C PRO A 220 2.45 -11.21 23.20
N LEU A 221 2.31 -9.95 22.77
CA LEU A 221 2.72 -9.50 21.44
C LEU A 221 3.34 -8.10 21.56
N PHE A 222 4.56 -7.93 21.05
CA PHE A 222 5.24 -6.65 20.98
C PHE A 222 4.77 -5.82 19.79
N ARG A 223 4.63 -4.51 20.01
CA ARG A 223 4.01 -3.55 19.09
C ARG A 223 4.57 -2.15 19.32
N TYR A 224 4.24 -1.21 18.44
CA TYR A 224 4.68 0.18 18.56
C TYR A 224 3.68 1.10 19.29
N CYS A 225 2.42 0.69 19.43
CA CYS A 225 1.41 1.37 20.25
C CYS A 225 0.32 0.39 20.70
N LYS A 226 -0.48 0.81 21.69
CA LYS A 226 -1.76 0.18 22.08
C LYS A 226 -2.85 1.23 22.32
N ASP A 227 -4.08 0.80 22.53
CA ASP A 227 -5.20 1.65 22.99
C ASP A 227 -5.76 1.15 24.34
N ASP A 228 -6.87 1.73 24.81
CA ASP A 228 -7.52 1.36 26.08
C ASP A 228 -8.29 0.02 26.03
N THR A 229 -8.34 -0.63 24.87
CA THR A 229 -9.00 -1.94 24.65
C THR A 229 -8.02 -3.09 24.40
N THR A 230 -6.70 -2.81 24.40
CA THR A 230 -5.65 -3.73 23.95
C THR A 230 -4.50 -3.90 24.96
N LEU A 231 -3.86 -5.06 24.90
CA LEU A 231 -2.80 -5.52 25.81
C LEU A 231 -1.43 -5.63 25.10
N ASP A 232 -1.33 -5.23 23.83
CA ASP A 232 -0.09 -5.15 23.05
C ASP A 232 1.03 -4.45 23.85
N ILE A 233 2.20 -5.09 23.96
CA ILE A 233 3.37 -4.61 24.71
C ILE A 233 4.09 -3.55 23.87
N VAL A 234 4.27 -2.33 24.40
CA VAL A 234 4.72 -1.19 23.60
C VAL A 234 6.23 -0.97 23.66
N PHE A 235 6.83 -1.14 22.48
CA PHE A 235 8.25 -1.07 22.16
C PHE A 235 8.55 0.20 21.32
N PRO A 236 9.77 0.77 21.39
CA PRO A 236 10.15 1.89 20.53
C PRO A 236 9.99 1.60 19.03
N ASP A 237 9.43 2.55 18.28
CA ASP A 237 9.19 2.36 16.85
C ASP A 237 10.48 2.22 16.03
N TRP A 238 10.39 1.52 14.88
CA TRP A 238 11.50 1.42 13.92
C TRP A 238 12.07 2.79 13.49
N SER A 239 11.29 3.85 13.71
CA SER A 239 11.56 5.19 13.22
C SER A 239 12.64 5.96 14.00
N PHE A 240 13.23 5.34 15.03
CA PHE A 240 14.45 5.83 15.66
C PHE A 240 15.70 5.55 14.82
N TRP A 241 15.72 4.43 14.08
CA TRP A 241 16.84 4.06 13.20
C TRP A 241 16.63 4.49 11.74
N VAL A 242 15.39 4.65 11.27
CA VAL A 242 15.10 5.23 9.93
C VAL A 242 13.79 6.03 9.86
N ASN A 243 13.79 7.18 9.19
CA ASN A 243 12.53 7.79 8.74
C ASN A 243 12.80 8.65 7.50
N ILE A 244 13.10 9.94 7.73
CA ILE A 244 13.84 10.78 6.78
C ILE A 244 15.35 10.59 7.00
N ARG A 245 15.75 10.38 8.26
CA ARG A 245 17.11 10.14 8.79
C ARG A 245 17.02 9.39 10.14
N PRO A 246 18.12 8.80 10.66
CA PRO A 246 18.21 8.32 12.05
C PRO A 246 17.94 9.43 13.08
N TRP A 247 17.49 9.05 14.28
CA TRP A 247 16.98 10.00 15.29
C TRP A 247 18.00 11.04 15.73
N GLU A 248 19.21 10.64 16.14
CA GLU A 248 20.23 11.56 16.68
C GLU A 248 20.54 12.73 15.74
N LYS A 249 20.65 12.46 14.45
CA LYS A 249 20.89 13.48 13.42
C LYS A 249 19.68 14.39 13.24
N GLN A 250 18.47 13.86 13.34
CA GLN A 250 17.24 14.64 13.18
C GLN A 250 16.89 15.44 14.44
N GLU A 251 17.27 14.96 15.63
CA GLU A 251 17.20 15.63 16.94
C GLU A 251 18.14 16.84 16.96
N TYR A 252 19.39 16.66 16.53
CA TYR A 252 20.36 17.74 16.40
C TYR A 252 19.90 18.82 15.40
N GLU A 253 19.41 18.42 14.21
CA GLU A 253 18.79 19.34 13.25
C GLU A 253 17.60 20.13 13.86
N LEU A 254 16.82 19.53 14.77
CA LEU A 254 15.71 20.19 15.46
C LEU A 254 16.22 21.21 16.49
N ARG A 255 17.27 20.89 17.27
CA ARG A 255 17.92 21.87 18.18
C ARG A 255 18.45 23.08 17.40
N GLU A 256 19.20 22.87 16.32
CA GLU A 256 19.70 23.96 15.46
C GLU A 256 18.56 24.80 14.87
N ALA A 257 17.47 24.17 14.43
CA ALA A 257 16.30 24.90 13.93
C ALA A 257 15.58 25.71 15.02
N ASN A 258 15.62 25.27 16.27
CA ASN A 258 15.06 26.01 17.39
C ASN A 258 15.86 27.27 17.72
N GLU A 259 17.19 27.16 17.81
CA GLU A 259 18.09 28.31 18.00
C GLU A 259 17.97 29.33 16.85
N ARG A 260 17.95 28.85 15.61
CA ARG A 260 17.94 29.66 14.39
C ARG A 260 16.70 30.55 14.26
N LEU A 261 15.57 30.17 14.87
CA LEU A 261 14.35 30.98 14.88
C LEU A 261 13.63 30.91 16.24
N PRO A 262 13.95 31.83 17.17
CA PRO A 262 13.32 31.91 18.49
C PRO A 262 11.80 32.03 18.41
N TRP A 263 11.09 31.34 19.31
CA TRP A 263 9.64 31.12 19.22
C TRP A 263 8.80 32.37 18.91
N ARG A 264 9.06 33.50 19.58
CA ARG A 264 8.31 34.76 19.39
C ARG A 264 8.38 35.32 17.97
N LYS A 265 9.44 34.98 17.21
CA LYS A 265 9.66 35.35 15.79
C LYS A 265 9.06 34.35 14.79
N ARG A 266 8.44 33.26 15.25
CA ARG A 266 7.74 32.29 14.40
C ARG A 266 6.36 32.83 13.97
N GLU A 267 5.87 32.35 12.83
CA GLU A 267 4.53 32.66 12.29
C GLU A 267 3.44 32.39 13.33
N PRO A 268 2.49 33.31 13.59
CA PRO A 268 1.60 33.25 14.76
C PRO A 268 0.48 32.20 14.68
N TYR A 269 0.54 31.27 13.72
CA TYR A 269 -0.53 30.32 13.40
C TYR A 269 -0.20 28.89 13.84
N ALA A 270 -1.22 28.04 13.94
CA ALA A 270 -1.07 26.60 14.08
C ALA A 270 -0.75 25.92 12.75
N TYR A 271 0.28 25.07 12.74
CA TYR A 271 0.76 24.40 11.53
C TYR A 271 0.54 22.89 11.56
N TRP A 272 0.06 22.36 10.43
CA TRP A 272 0.11 20.91 10.16
C TRP A 272 0.58 20.65 8.73
N LYS A 273 1.42 19.63 8.55
CA LYS A 273 1.74 19.09 7.22
C LYS A 273 1.76 17.56 7.27
N GLY A 274 0.78 16.91 6.64
CA GLY A 274 0.67 15.44 6.61
C GLY A 274 -0.18 14.93 5.44
N ASN A 275 -0.32 13.61 5.30
CA ASN A 275 -1.35 13.05 4.43
C ASN A 275 -2.66 12.88 5.24
N PRO A 276 -3.75 13.61 4.90
CA PRO A 276 -5.00 13.50 5.64
C PRO A 276 -5.82 12.27 5.27
N ASP A 277 -5.49 11.58 4.18
CA ASP A 277 -6.25 10.39 3.76
C ASP A 277 -5.98 9.19 4.69
N MET A 278 -4.86 9.20 5.43
CA MET A 278 -4.48 8.16 6.40
C MET A 278 -5.34 8.10 7.67
N ALA A 279 -6.32 8.99 7.86
CA ALA A 279 -7.24 8.91 9.00
C ALA A 279 -8.50 9.73 8.77
N ARG A 280 -9.68 9.24 9.21
CA ARG A 280 -10.90 10.07 9.25
C ARG A 280 -10.67 11.36 10.04
N THR A 281 -10.03 11.26 11.20
CA THR A 281 -9.77 12.43 12.05
C THR A 281 -8.87 13.48 11.37
N ARG A 282 -7.94 13.08 10.50
CA ARG A 282 -7.13 14.00 9.68
C ARG A 282 -7.93 14.61 8.52
N ARG A 283 -8.85 13.86 7.90
CA ARG A 283 -9.82 14.42 6.95
C ARG A 283 -10.70 15.48 7.62
N ASP A 284 -11.10 15.25 8.88
CA ASP A 284 -11.83 16.21 9.70
C ASP A 284 -10.98 17.43 10.09
N LEU A 285 -9.71 17.25 10.48
CA LEU A 285 -8.79 18.37 10.77
C LEU A 285 -8.65 19.33 9.58
N MET A 286 -8.60 18.83 8.34
CA MET A 286 -8.52 19.67 7.14
C MET A 286 -9.70 20.63 6.94
N LYS A 287 -10.83 20.44 7.66
CA LYS A 287 -11.95 21.41 7.70
C LYS A 287 -11.58 22.71 8.43
N CYS A 288 -10.59 22.66 9.32
CA CYS A 288 -10.10 23.82 10.05
C CYS A 288 -9.09 24.66 9.24
N ASN A 289 -8.84 24.35 7.96
CA ASN A 289 -7.89 25.12 7.16
C ASN A 289 -8.49 26.48 6.76
N VAL A 290 -7.66 27.51 6.65
CA VAL A 290 -8.09 28.85 6.23
C VAL A 290 -8.80 28.85 4.87
N THR A 291 -9.92 29.58 4.80
CA THR A 291 -10.73 29.80 3.60
C THR A 291 -10.90 31.29 3.31
N LYS A 292 -11.70 31.67 2.31
CA LYS A 292 -12.09 33.07 2.05
C LYS A 292 -13.15 33.62 3.01
N LYS A 293 -13.71 32.78 3.90
CA LYS A 293 -14.80 33.15 4.83
C LYS A 293 -14.44 32.87 6.29
N ASP A 294 -13.72 31.78 6.52
CA ASP A 294 -13.41 31.25 7.85
C ASP A 294 -11.89 31.12 7.98
N ASP A 295 -11.32 31.70 9.03
CA ASP A 295 -9.97 31.38 9.50
C ASP A 295 -10.05 30.85 10.94
N TRP A 296 -9.38 29.72 11.18
CA TRP A 296 -9.27 29.04 12.47
C TRP A 296 -7.86 29.18 13.06
N GLU A 297 -7.13 30.21 12.62
CA GLU A 297 -5.71 30.45 12.91
C GLU A 297 -4.79 29.28 12.54
N ALA A 298 -5.22 28.48 11.57
CA ALA A 298 -4.57 27.23 11.19
C ALA A 298 -4.13 27.22 9.72
N ARG A 299 -2.96 26.61 9.47
CA ARG A 299 -2.27 26.54 8.18
C ARG A 299 -1.97 25.06 7.91
N LEU A 300 -2.89 24.39 7.23
CA LEU A 300 -2.90 22.93 7.06
C LEU A 300 -2.52 22.55 5.64
N PHE A 301 -1.46 21.75 5.49
CA PHE A 301 -0.84 21.42 4.22
C PHE A 301 -0.89 19.91 3.93
N ARG A 302 -1.49 19.54 2.80
CA ARG A 302 -1.48 18.16 2.30
C ARG A 302 -0.09 17.79 1.75
N VAL A 303 0.56 16.80 2.35
CA VAL A 303 1.77 16.17 1.79
C VAL A 303 1.43 15.46 0.49
N ASN A 304 2.32 15.57 -0.50
CA ASN A 304 2.31 14.77 -1.70
C ASN A 304 3.62 13.97 -1.75
N TRP A 305 3.61 12.74 -1.22
CA TRP A 305 4.80 11.91 -1.08
C TRP A 305 5.52 11.66 -2.41
N ALA A 306 4.78 11.56 -3.53
CA ALA A 306 5.38 11.45 -4.86
C ALA A 306 6.08 12.74 -5.33
N LYS A 307 5.66 13.92 -4.86
CA LYS A 307 6.39 15.18 -5.08
C LYS A 307 7.62 15.24 -4.18
N GLU A 308 7.47 14.97 -2.89
CA GLU A 308 8.57 15.02 -1.91
C GLU A 308 9.69 14.03 -2.28
N GLY A 309 9.36 12.78 -2.63
CA GLY A 309 10.35 11.78 -3.06
C GLY A 309 11.17 12.23 -4.27
N ARG A 310 10.52 12.79 -5.31
CA ARG A 310 11.23 13.41 -6.47
C ARG A 310 12.08 14.63 -6.08
N GLN A 311 11.73 15.32 -4.99
CA GLN A 311 12.48 16.46 -4.45
C GLN A 311 13.43 16.05 -3.32
N GLN A 312 13.72 14.75 -3.14
CA GLN A 312 14.59 14.22 -2.07
C GLN A 312 14.14 14.67 -0.67
N PHE A 313 12.84 14.80 -0.46
CA PHE A 313 12.17 15.27 0.76
C PHE A 313 12.60 16.68 1.23
N LYS A 314 13.22 17.49 0.35
CA LYS A 314 13.69 18.85 0.68
C LYS A 314 12.58 19.79 1.15
N GLY A 315 11.31 19.54 0.79
CA GLY A 315 10.14 20.27 1.26
C GLY A 315 9.52 19.71 2.55
N SER A 316 9.90 18.51 2.99
CA SER A 316 9.38 17.79 4.16
C SER A 316 10.43 17.52 5.26
N ASN A 317 11.66 18.06 5.15
CA ASN A 317 12.59 18.11 6.28
C ASN A 317 11.90 18.72 7.50
N LEU A 318 11.99 18.07 8.66
CA LEU A 318 11.12 18.32 9.81
C LEU A 318 11.58 19.54 10.61
N ALA A 319 12.90 19.67 10.82
CA ALA A 319 13.54 20.84 11.42
C ALA A 319 13.20 22.16 10.69
N LYS A 320 13.17 22.15 9.35
CA LYS A 320 12.74 23.31 8.54
C LYS A 320 11.27 23.70 8.71
N GLN A 321 10.47 22.93 9.45
CA GLN A 321 9.08 23.24 9.77
C GLN A 321 8.88 23.78 11.20
N CYS A 322 9.94 24.04 11.98
CA CYS A 322 9.86 24.77 13.26
C CYS A 322 9.74 26.30 13.06
N THR A 323 8.95 26.75 12.08
CA THR A 323 8.79 28.17 11.70
C THR A 323 7.45 28.78 12.11
N TYR A 324 6.59 28.00 12.74
CA TYR A 324 5.26 28.40 13.21
C TYR A 324 5.19 28.27 14.73
N ARG A 325 4.48 29.19 15.40
CA ARG A 325 4.39 29.21 16.87
C ARG A 325 3.74 27.96 17.43
N TYR A 326 2.74 27.40 16.74
CA TYR A 326 2.04 26.20 17.21
C TYR A 326 2.12 25.09 16.18
N LYS A 327 2.24 23.85 16.63
CA LYS A 327 2.33 22.65 15.79
C LYS A 327 1.16 21.74 16.13
N ILE A 328 0.47 21.17 15.15
CA ILE A 328 -0.65 20.26 15.44
C ILE A 328 -0.14 18.82 15.40
N TYR A 329 -0.41 18.03 16.44
CA TYR A 329 -0.30 16.57 16.41
C TYR A 329 -1.69 15.93 16.25
N ILE A 330 -1.75 14.79 15.56
CA ILE A 330 -2.99 14.05 15.29
C ILE A 330 -2.69 12.61 14.85
N GLU A 331 -3.43 11.63 15.37
CA GLU A 331 -3.30 10.19 15.04
C GLU A 331 -3.48 9.89 13.53
N GLY A 332 -2.90 8.79 13.06
CA GLY A 332 -3.03 8.24 11.71
C GLY A 332 -4.06 7.10 11.66
N ASN A 333 -3.70 5.97 11.06
CA ASN A 333 -4.43 4.71 11.27
C ASN A 333 -4.37 4.31 12.75
N ALA A 334 -3.17 4.46 13.34
CA ALA A 334 -2.83 4.28 14.74
C ALA A 334 -2.09 5.54 15.26
N TRP A 335 -1.09 5.42 16.16
CA TRP A 335 -0.15 6.51 16.46
C TRP A 335 0.54 7.05 15.20
N SER A 336 1.28 8.16 15.30
CA SER A 336 2.00 8.73 14.16
C SER A 336 3.42 9.13 14.51
N VAL A 337 4.39 8.45 13.89
CA VAL A 337 5.85 8.69 14.01
C VAL A 337 6.29 10.16 13.94
N SER A 338 5.46 11.04 13.37
CA SER A 338 5.62 12.50 13.39
C SER A 338 5.70 13.12 14.80
N GLU A 339 5.24 12.44 15.85
CA GLU A 339 5.07 12.94 17.22
C GLU A 339 6.34 13.60 17.79
N LYS A 340 7.43 12.83 17.93
CA LYS A 340 8.73 13.32 18.42
C LYS A 340 9.24 14.54 17.65
N TYR A 341 9.14 14.53 16.32
CA TYR A 341 9.62 15.64 15.49
C TYR A 341 8.70 16.88 15.48
N ILE A 342 7.45 16.74 15.91
CA ILE A 342 6.49 17.84 16.09
C ILE A 342 6.75 18.54 17.43
N ILE A 343 6.93 17.74 18.49
CA ILE A 343 7.12 18.22 19.87
C ILE A 343 8.56 18.70 20.09
N GLY A 344 9.56 18.16 19.37
CA GLY A 344 10.93 18.66 19.34
C GLY A 344 11.15 20.02 18.67
N CYS A 345 10.09 20.70 18.20
CA CYS A 345 10.16 22.15 17.99
C CYS A 345 9.85 22.84 19.34
N ASP A 346 10.55 23.94 19.68
CA ASP A 346 10.21 24.87 20.79
C ASP A 346 8.88 25.64 20.51
N SER A 347 7.86 24.96 19.98
CA SER A 347 6.56 25.46 19.54
C SER A 347 5.48 24.56 20.15
N PRO A 348 4.54 25.09 20.97
CA PRO A 348 3.54 24.26 21.62
C PRO A 348 2.80 23.34 20.66
N THR A 349 2.75 22.07 21.04
CA THR A 349 2.01 21.07 20.29
C THR A 349 0.54 21.14 20.70
N LEU A 350 -0.31 21.53 19.75
CA LEU A 350 -1.75 21.40 19.82
C LEU A 350 -2.10 19.94 19.51
N TYR A 351 -2.22 19.13 20.56
CA TYR A 351 -2.30 17.68 20.48
C TYR A 351 -3.76 17.25 20.36
N VAL A 352 -4.21 16.88 19.16
CA VAL A 352 -5.54 16.31 18.96
C VAL A 352 -5.60 14.97 19.68
N GLN A 353 -6.51 14.85 20.65
CA GLN A 353 -6.68 13.69 21.53
C GLN A 353 -6.55 12.37 20.77
N SER A 354 -5.48 11.63 21.07
CA SER A 354 -5.23 10.30 20.52
C SER A 354 -6.05 9.26 21.28
N ARG A 355 -6.41 8.16 20.60
CA ARG A 355 -6.83 6.89 21.20
C ARG A 355 -5.62 5.99 21.49
N PHE A 356 -4.59 6.09 20.65
CA PHE A 356 -3.39 5.27 20.69
C PHE A 356 -2.30 5.88 21.57
N GLN A 357 -1.58 5.01 22.26
CA GLN A 357 -0.47 5.33 23.15
C GLN A 357 0.76 4.51 22.74
N ASP A 358 1.75 5.18 22.16
CA ASP A 358 3.13 4.70 22.01
C ASP A 358 3.94 4.95 23.30
N PHE A 359 5.23 4.60 23.32
CA PHE A 359 6.05 4.83 24.52
C PHE A 359 6.33 6.32 24.82
N ILE A 360 6.18 7.21 23.83
CA ILE A 360 6.46 8.65 23.93
C ILE A 360 5.27 9.36 24.58
N SER A 361 4.08 9.22 23.98
CA SER A 361 2.79 9.79 24.42
C SER A 361 2.40 9.40 25.85
N ARG A 362 2.91 8.27 26.34
CA ARG A 362 2.81 7.82 27.74
C ARG A 362 3.54 8.74 28.72
N GLY A 363 4.72 9.24 28.37
CA GLY A 363 5.44 10.26 29.15
C GLY A 363 4.87 11.67 29.01
N LEU A 364 4.16 11.97 27.92
CA LEU A 364 3.55 13.28 27.71
C LEU A 364 2.41 13.57 28.70
N ARG A 365 2.46 14.73 29.36
CA ARG A 365 1.40 15.25 30.25
C ARG A 365 0.70 16.46 29.59
N PRO A 366 -0.65 16.47 29.49
CA PRO A 366 -1.37 17.62 28.97
C PRO A 366 -1.16 18.84 29.88
N GLY A 367 -1.10 20.03 29.28
CA GLY A 367 -0.86 21.30 29.99
C GLY A 367 0.58 21.54 30.43
N LEU A 368 1.44 20.52 30.41
CA LEU A 368 2.87 20.63 30.68
C LEU A 368 3.68 20.46 29.38
N HIS A 369 3.60 19.30 28.72
CA HIS A 369 4.37 19.01 27.50
C HIS A 369 3.62 19.39 26.21
N TYR A 370 2.30 19.61 26.27
CA TYR A 370 1.46 19.92 25.11
C TYR A 370 0.13 20.57 25.51
N TRP A 371 -0.54 21.24 24.57
CA TRP A 371 -1.89 21.76 24.73
C TRP A 371 -2.91 20.78 24.11
N PRO A 372 -3.85 20.19 24.86
CA PRO A 372 -4.77 19.20 24.31
C PRO A 372 -5.87 19.84 23.46
N ILE A 373 -6.29 19.15 22.40
CA ILE A 373 -7.38 19.54 21.50
C ILE A 373 -8.42 18.40 21.43
N PRO A 374 -9.70 18.66 21.73
CA PRO A 374 -10.75 17.64 21.69
C PRO A 374 -11.04 17.16 20.26
N GLN A 375 -11.23 15.85 20.09
CA GLN A 375 -11.52 15.23 18.79
C GLN A 375 -12.78 15.77 18.10
N ASN A 376 -13.80 16.20 18.85
CA ASN A 376 -15.11 16.55 18.28
C ASN A 376 -15.27 18.04 17.92
N ASP A 377 -14.48 18.95 18.49
CA ASP A 377 -14.54 20.41 18.21
C ASP A 377 -13.15 21.00 17.90
N LYS A 378 -12.37 20.26 17.10
CA LYS A 378 -10.96 20.57 16.78
C LYS A 378 -10.76 22.01 16.34
N CYS A 379 -11.61 22.51 15.45
CA CYS A 379 -11.38 23.79 14.78
C CYS A 379 -11.56 24.98 15.74
N ARG A 380 -12.62 24.96 16.56
CA ARG A 380 -12.83 25.99 17.59
C ARG A 380 -11.72 25.94 18.63
N ALA A 381 -11.38 24.76 19.12
CA ALA A 381 -10.36 24.59 20.15
C ALA A 381 -8.95 24.97 19.66
N ILE A 382 -8.60 24.68 18.39
CA ILE A 382 -7.34 25.14 17.78
C ILE A 382 -7.34 26.66 17.69
N LYS A 383 -8.43 27.27 17.18
CA LYS A 383 -8.54 28.73 17.09
C LYS A 383 -8.36 29.39 18.47
N GLN A 384 -9.12 28.93 19.47
CA GLN A 384 -9.04 29.43 20.84
C GLN A 384 -7.65 29.27 21.46
N ALA A 385 -6.97 28.13 21.23
CA ALA A 385 -5.60 27.91 21.72
C ALA A 385 -4.57 28.84 21.09
N VAL A 386 -4.73 29.18 19.80
CA VAL A 386 -3.84 30.11 19.09
C VAL A 386 -4.13 31.56 19.45
N GLU A 387 -5.39 31.96 19.54
CA GLU A 387 -5.82 33.30 19.97
C GLU A 387 -5.37 33.58 21.41
N TRP A 388 -5.69 32.69 22.35
CA TRP A 388 -5.25 32.79 23.74
C TRP A 388 -3.72 32.75 23.84
N GLY A 389 -3.06 31.84 23.12
CA GLY A 389 -1.60 31.68 23.16
C GLY A 389 -0.81 32.86 22.59
N ASN A 390 -1.36 33.57 21.61
CA ASN A 390 -0.77 34.80 21.09
C ASN A 390 -0.94 35.98 22.04
N ALA A 391 -1.96 35.97 22.90
CA ALA A 391 -2.14 36.91 24.02
C ALA A 391 -1.31 36.51 25.27
N HIS A 392 -1.03 35.22 25.48
CA HIS A 392 -0.30 34.64 26.62
C HIS A 392 1.03 33.98 26.18
N PRO A 393 1.99 34.77 25.66
CA PRO A 393 3.21 34.28 25.03
C PRO A 393 4.31 33.85 26.00
N LEU A 394 4.08 33.84 27.32
CA LEU A 394 5.02 33.28 28.30
C LEU A 394 4.63 31.85 28.64
N GLU A 395 3.35 31.67 28.97
CA GLU A 395 2.66 30.43 29.29
C GLU A 395 2.76 29.43 28.14
N MET A 396 2.43 29.87 26.92
CA MET A 396 2.61 29.03 25.74
C MET A 396 4.08 28.76 25.44
N GLN A 397 4.97 29.75 25.54
CA GLN A 397 6.39 29.51 25.29
C GLN A 397 6.98 28.48 26.29
N ALA A 398 6.50 28.44 27.54
CA ALA A 398 6.86 27.43 28.52
C ALA A 398 6.37 26.04 28.12
N ILE A 399 5.07 25.84 27.80
CA ILE A 399 4.54 24.53 27.35
C ILE A 399 5.31 24.00 26.13
N GLY A 400 5.66 24.90 25.20
CA GLY A 400 6.45 24.56 24.02
C GLY A 400 7.90 24.18 24.34
N LYS A 401 8.45 24.68 25.44
CA LYS A 401 9.83 24.37 25.87
C LYS A 401 9.92 23.13 26.74
N GLU A 402 8.97 22.92 27.66
CA GLU A 402 8.87 21.68 28.44
C GLU A 402 8.60 20.48 27.52
N GLY A 403 7.72 20.65 26.53
CA GLY A 403 7.50 19.65 25.48
C GLY A 403 8.77 19.32 24.70
N SER A 404 9.48 20.33 24.19
CA SER A 404 10.69 20.08 23.41
C SER A 404 11.84 19.51 24.25
N SER A 405 12.04 19.96 25.49
CA SER A 405 13.04 19.39 26.41
C SER A 405 12.71 17.96 26.84
N PHE A 406 11.43 17.56 26.95
CA PHE A 406 11.10 16.13 27.12
C PHE A 406 11.63 15.28 25.94
N ILE A 407 11.41 15.72 24.70
CA ILE A 407 11.91 15.03 23.50
C ILE A 407 13.43 15.07 23.39
N HIS A 408 14.02 16.24 23.64
CA HIS A 408 15.44 16.49 23.46
C HIS A 408 16.28 15.80 24.55
N ASP A 409 15.87 15.95 25.81
CA ASP A 409 16.70 15.66 26.97
C ASP A 409 16.27 14.36 27.69
N GLN A 410 15.11 13.78 27.37
CA GLN A 410 14.68 12.46 27.89
C GLN A 410 14.47 11.37 26.82
N LEU A 411 14.42 11.71 25.52
CA LEU A 411 14.21 10.74 24.42
C LEU A 411 15.45 10.53 23.54
N HIS A 412 16.65 10.88 24.02
CA HIS A 412 17.91 10.58 23.33
C HIS A 412 18.19 9.06 23.26
N MET A 413 18.99 8.61 22.28
CA MET A 413 19.14 7.16 21.99
C MET A 413 19.59 6.29 23.18
N ASN A 414 20.40 6.82 24.11
CA ASN A 414 20.74 6.08 25.34
C ASN A 414 19.47 5.65 26.10
N ASN A 415 18.48 6.53 26.29
CA ASN A 415 17.24 6.20 27.00
C ASN A 415 16.33 5.29 26.15
N VAL A 416 16.41 5.36 24.82
CA VAL A 416 15.70 4.41 23.94
C VAL A 416 16.24 3.00 24.15
N TYR A 417 17.57 2.83 24.15
CA TYR A 417 18.20 1.54 24.43
C TYR A 417 18.00 1.07 25.88
N ASP A 418 18.06 1.96 26.87
CA ASP A 418 17.79 1.61 28.27
C ASP A 418 16.33 1.17 28.46
N TYR A 419 15.36 1.82 27.79
CA TYR A 419 13.96 1.38 27.81
C TYR A 419 13.80 0.00 27.18
N MET A 420 14.46 -0.26 26.05
CA MET A 420 14.46 -1.59 25.43
C MET A 420 15.11 -2.64 26.34
N LEU A 421 16.24 -2.34 26.98
CA LEU A 421 16.92 -3.25 27.90
C LEU A 421 16.03 -3.59 29.09
N HIS A 422 15.46 -2.59 29.76
CA HIS A 422 14.58 -2.80 30.91
C HIS A 422 13.30 -3.53 30.52
N LEU A 423 12.65 -3.18 29.41
CA LEU A 423 11.44 -3.86 28.94
C LEU A 423 11.70 -5.34 28.64
N LEU A 424 12.79 -5.65 27.94
CA LEU A 424 13.18 -7.04 27.65
C LEU A 424 13.64 -7.79 28.90
N THR A 425 14.23 -7.10 29.88
CA THR A 425 14.66 -7.68 31.17
C THR A 425 13.47 -8.00 32.08
N GLU A 426 12.49 -7.11 32.22
CA GLU A 426 11.29 -7.40 33.00
C GLU A 426 10.40 -8.44 32.29
N TYR A 427 10.36 -8.44 30.94
CA TYR A 427 9.66 -9.46 30.16
C TYR A 427 10.26 -10.85 30.35
N SER A 428 11.60 -11.00 30.34
CA SER A 428 12.24 -12.32 30.46
C SER A 428 11.95 -13.01 31.80
N LYS A 429 11.82 -12.23 32.90
CA LYS A 429 11.44 -12.74 34.23
C LYS A 429 10.06 -13.39 34.27
N LEU A 430 9.19 -13.08 33.31
CA LEU A 430 7.84 -13.63 33.22
C LEU A 430 7.78 -14.94 32.42
N LEU A 431 8.83 -15.32 31.70
CA LEU A 431 8.87 -16.56 30.93
C LEU A 431 8.93 -17.77 31.87
N THR A 432 7.88 -18.61 31.86
CA THR A 432 7.80 -19.82 32.71
C THR A 432 8.56 -21.01 32.13
N PHE A 433 9.39 -20.78 31.12
CA PHE A 433 10.16 -21.78 30.36
C PHE A 433 11.50 -21.20 29.96
N LYS A 434 12.55 -22.02 29.86
CA LYS A 434 13.83 -21.55 29.32
C LYS A 434 13.72 -21.38 27.78
N PRO A 435 14.13 -20.22 27.22
CA PRO A 435 14.28 -20.02 25.78
C PRO A 435 15.29 -20.99 25.16
N THR A 436 15.03 -21.37 23.91
CA THR A 436 15.79 -22.39 23.15
C THR A 436 15.69 -22.04 21.68
N LYS A 437 16.79 -22.09 20.91
CA LYS A 437 16.77 -21.90 19.45
C LYS A 437 15.86 -22.97 18.82
N PRO A 438 14.76 -22.59 18.13
CA PRO A 438 13.98 -23.51 17.32
C PRO A 438 14.73 -23.95 16.05
N GLU A 439 14.42 -25.11 15.49
CA GLU A 439 15.04 -25.59 14.24
C GLU A 439 14.74 -24.64 13.07
N GLU A 440 13.55 -24.03 13.09
CA GLU A 440 13.06 -23.10 12.08
C GLU A 440 13.61 -21.66 12.20
N ALA A 441 14.51 -21.38 13.15
CA ALA A 441 15.02 -20.03 13.42
C ALA A 441 16.45 -19.79 12.88
N MET A 442 16.60 -18.74 12.09
CA MET A 442 17.87 -18.33 11.48
C MET A 442 18.72 -17.47 12.43
N ASP A 443 20.05 -17.60 12.33
CA ASP A 443 21.02 -16.80 13.06
C ASP A 443 20.99 -15.32 12.62
N LEU A 444 20.98 -14.40 13.57
CA LEU A 444 20.84 -12.97 13.33
C LEU A 444 22.11 -12.20 13.70
N CYS A 445 22.56 -11.31 12.83
CA CYS A 445 23.76 -10.49 13.01
C CYS A 445 23.69 -9.20 12.17
N LEU A 446 24.64 -8.28 12.40
CA LEU A 446 24.72 -7.03 11.64
C LEU A 446 24.90 -7.29 10.14
N GLU A 447 25.66 -8.32 9.78
CA GLU A 447 25.90 -8.75 8.41
C GLU A 447 24.62 -9.28 7.76
N SER A 448 23.85 -10.15 8.44
CA SER A 448 22.61 -10.72 7.87
C SER A 448 21.52 -9.67 7.64
N VAL A 449 21.54 -8.57 8.40
CA VAL A 449 20.62 -7.43 8.21
C VAL A 449 21.15 -6.38 7.22
N ALA A 450 22.44 -5.99 7.26
CA ALA A 450 22.96 -4.88 6.46
C ALA A 450 23.55 -5.28 5.11
N CYS A 451 24.09 -6.49 4.96
CA CYS A 451 24.71 -6.92 3.70
C CYS A 451 23.75 -7.13 2.53
N PRO A 452 22.50 -7.60 2.72
CA PRO A 452 21.52 -7.72 1.62
C PRO A 452 21.13 -6.39 0.97
N PHE A 453 21.26 -5.26 1.67
CA PHE A 453 20.83 -3.95 1.17
C PHE A 453 21.97 -3.12 0.54
N GLN A 454 21.57 -2.27 -0.39
CA GLN A 454 22.41 -1.28 -1.07
C GLN A 454 21.72 0.09 -1.12
N GLY A 455 22.51 1.16 -1.27
CA GLY A 455 22.02 2.54 -1.22
C GLY A 455 21.28 2.85 0.08
N LYS A 456 20.27 3.74 0.02
CA LYS A 456 19.69 4.40 1.19
C LYS A 456 19.31 3.54 2.40
N ILE A 457 18.85 2.31 2.20
CA ILE A 457 18.54 1.41 3.32
C ILE A 457 19.84 1.05 4.05
N ARG A 458 20.86 0.61 3.31
CA ARG A 458 22.21 0.37 3.83
C ARG A 458 22.81 1.66 4.41
N ASP A 459 22.68 2.79 3.72
CA ASP A 459 23.19 4.08 4.19
C ASP A 459 22.58 4.41 5.57
N PHE A 460 21.27 4.26 5.77
CA PHE A 460 20.62 4.49 7.07
C PHE A 460 20.97 3.45 8.15
N LEU A 461 21.17 2.18 7.80
CA LEU A 461 21.67 1.17 8.74
C LEU A 461 23.08 1.56 9.23
N MET A 462 24.00 1.89 8.31
CA MET A 462 25.35 2.36 8.66
C MET A 462 25.32 3.70 9.42
N GLU A 463 24.48 4.65 9.02
CA GLU A 463 24.33 5.96 9.66
C GLU A 463 23.69 5.90 11.06
N SER A 464 23.06 4.78 11.43
CA SER A 464 22.47 4.50 12.75
C SER A 464 23.21 3.41 13.53
N MET A 465 24.35 2.94 13.02
CA MET A 465 25.18 1.92 13.66
C MET A 465 25.87 2.52 14.89
N PHE A 466 25.72 1.88 16.05
CA PHE A 466 26.34 2.36 17.29
C PHE A 466 27.85 2.09 17.26
N MET A 467 28.65 3.11 16.96
CA MET A 467 30.08 2.92 16.63
C MET A 467 30.92 2.45 17.83
N GLU A 468 30.74 3.05 19.01
CA GLU A 468 31.60 2.84 20.17
C GLU A 468 31.01 1.82 21.16
N ALA A 469 31.73 0.72 21.42
CA ALA A 469 31.38 -0.21 22.49
C ALA A 469 31.85 0.37 23.85
N ILE A 470 31.12 1.36 24.37
CA ILE A 470 31.38 1.94 25.70
C ILE A 470 30.95 0.93 26.76
N ASN A 471 31.89 0.11 27.23
CA ASN A 471 31.66 -0.95 28.22
C ASN A 471 31.22 -0.41 29.60
N ASP A 472 31.40 0.90 29.82
CA ASP A 472 31.27 1.57 31.12
C ASP A 472 29.96 2.35 31.31
N SER A 473 29.11 2.50 30.28
CA SER A 473 27.83 3.20 30.43
C SER A 473 26.78 2.28 31.06
N GLU A 474 26.77 2.19 32.39
CA GLU A 474 25.67 1.57 33.13
C GLU A 474 24.33 2.25 32.76
N PRO A 475 23.28 1.48 32.39
CA PRO A 475 21.96 2.04 32.12
C PRO A 475 21.36 2.68 33.38
N CYS A 476 20.43 3.60 33.15
CA CYS A 476 19.64 4.22 34.21
C CYS A 476 18.92 3.18 35.08
N SER A 477 18.60 3.52 36.32
CA SER A 477 17.85 2.60 37.22
C SER A 477 16.35 2.69 36.96
N LEU A 478 15.71 1.56 36.64
CA LEU A 478 14.27 1.46 36.38
C LEU A 478 13.47 1.93 37.61
N PRO A 479 12.68 3.02 37.51
CA PRO A 479 11.79 3.44 38.59
C PRO A 479 10.70 2.40 38.89
N SER A 480 10.18 2.45 40.12
CA SER A 480 9.07 1.59 40.60
C SER A 480 7.78 1.81 39.80
N ALA A 481 6.86 0.84 39.88
CA ALA A 481 5.53 0.95 39.29
C ALA A 481 4.76 2.20 39.75
N PHE A 482 3.68 2.54 39.05
CA PHE A 482 2.78 3.60 39.48
C PHE A 482 1.93 3.16 40.67
N GLU A 483 1.79 4.03 41.66
CA GLU A 483 0.82 3.81 42.75
C GLU A 483 -0.59 3.78 42.17
N PRO A 484 -1.54 2.93 42.64
CA PRO A 484 -2.86 2.79 42.02
C PRO A 484 -3.65 4.10 41.92
N SER A 485 -3.46 5.02 42.88
CA SER A 485 -4.03 6.38 42.85
C SER A 485 -3.33 7.30 41.84
N GLU A 486 -2.02 7.19 41.70
CA GLU A 486 -1.19 7.96 40.76
C GLU A 486 -1.49 7.54 39.32
N LEU A 487 -1.50 6.25 39.02
CA LEU A 487 -1.86 5.70 37.72
C LEU A 487 -3.27 6.13 37.31
N LYS A 488 -4.23 6.05 38.24
CA LYS A 488 -5.61 6.48 38.02
C LYS A 488 -5.69 7.98 37.71
N GLN A 489 -4.92 8.82 38.41
CA GLN A 489 -4.80 10.25 38.09
C GLN A 489 -4.19 10.48 36.69
N LEU A 490 -3.07 9.82 36.37
CA LEU A 490 -2.38 9.93 35.07
C LEU A 490 -3.28 9.54 33.89
N LEU A 491 -4.07 8.47 34.04
CA LEU A 491 -5.04 8.05 33.04
C LEU A 491 -6.22 9.04 32.95
N MET A 492 -6.74 9.51 34.09
CA MET A 492 -7.83 10.50 34.13
C MET A 492 -7.44 11.82 33.46
N GLU A 493 -6.23 12.33 33.68
CA GLU A 493 -5.72 13.56 33.03
C GLU A 493 -5.74 13.47 31.50
N LYS A 494 -5.52 12.28 30.92
CA LYS A 494 -5.49 12.04 29.47
C LYS A 494 -6.85 11.73 28.85
N THR A 495 -7.94 11.71 29.64
CA THR A 495 -9.31 11.63 29.12
C THR A 495 -9.77 12.96 28.52
N SER A 496 -10.86 12.96 27.74
CA SER A 496 -11.45 14.20 27.22
C SER A 496 -11.93 15.16 28.32
N ASP A 497 -12.39 14.63 29.46
CA ASP A 497 -12.79 15.46 30.62
C ASP A 497 -11.58 15.96 31.42
N GLY A 498 -10.51 15.15 31.53
CA GLY A 498 -9.26 15.55 32.18
C GLY A 498 -8.55 16.65 31.40
N THR A 499 -8.34 16.44 30.10
CA THR A 499 -7.70 17.41 29.20
C THR A 499 -8.47 18.73 29.11
N LYS A 500 -9.81 18.69 29.14
CA LYS A 500 -10.65 19.90 29.24
C LYS A 500 -10.36 20.68 30.54
N LYS A 501 -10.42 20.02 31.71
CA LYS A 501 -10.12 20.66 33.01
C LYS A 501 -8.71 21.24 33.08
N VAL A 502 -7.74 20.58 32.46
CA VAL A 502 -6.36 21.08 32.37
C VAL A 502 -6.32 22.42 31.64
N VAL A 503 -6.94 22.53 30.46
CA VAL A 503 -7.04 23.79 29.70
C VAL A 503 -7.78 24.87 30.49
N GLU A 504 -8.93 24.53 31.09
CA GLU A 504 -9.69 25.46 31.94
C GLU A 504 -8.83 26.00 33.10
N SER A 505 -8.06 25.12 33.76
CA SER A 505 -7.17 25.51 34.87
C SER A 505 -5.99 26.40 34.47
N ILE A 506 -5.50 26.29 33.22
CA ILE A 506 -4.42 27.14 32.69
C ILE A 506 -4.96 28.55 32.45
N ILE A 507 -6.12 28.66 31.79
CA ILE A 507 -6.78 29.94 31.47
C ILE A 507 -7.26 30.65 32.75
N MET A 508 -7.74 29.92 33.77
CA MET A 508 -8.10 30.52 35.07
C MET A 508 -6.89 31.09 35.82
N LYS A 509 -5.71 30.44 35.71
CA LYS A 509 -4.47 30.89 36.36
C LYS A 509 -3.86 32.12 35.71
N SER A 510 -3.89 32.23 34.37
CA SER A 510 -3.41 33.46 33.69
C SER A 510 -4.26 34.68 34.02
N ASN A 511 -5.56 34.48 34.21
CA ASN A 511 -6.53 35.56 34.43
C ASN A 511 -6.64 36.01 35.90
N GLY A 512 -5.81 35.47 36.81
CA GLY A 512 -5.76 35.91 38.21
C GLY A 512 -6.90 35.42 39.11
N GLY A 513 -7.49 34.25 38.82
CA GLY A 513 -8.57 33.67 39.62
C GLY A 513 -8.22 33.40 41.11
N ASP A 514 -9.24 33.43 41.97
CA ASP A 514 -9.07 33.47 43.43
C ASP A 514 -8.60 32.15 44.10
N ARG A 515 -8.10 32.29 45.33
CA ARG A 515 -7.30 31.34 46.10
C ARG A 515 -8.09 30.42 47.06
N SER A 516 -9.29 29.92 46.71
CA SER A 516 -10.30 29.62 47.76
C SER A 516 -11.03 28.27 47.79
N ASP A 517 -11.53 27.70 46.68
CA ASP A 517 -12.56 26.62 46.74
C ASP A 517 -12.04 25.18 47.05
N ALA A 518 -12.92 24.15 47.09
CA ALA A 518 -12.64 22.85 47.74
C ALA A 518 -12.33 21.59 46.87
N ASN A 519 -11.47 21.64 45.84
CA ASN A 519 -11.13 20.45 45.00
C ASN A 519 -9.63 20.22 44.73
N TYR A 520 -8.73 20.99 45.37
CA TYR A 520 -7.31 21.09 44.96
C TYR A 520 -6.41 19.90 45.35
N GLY A 521 -6.97 18.76 45.79
CA GLY A 521 -6.22 17.56 46.15
C GLY A 521 -5.37 17.00 45.00
N ILE A 522 -5.85 17.12 43.76
CA ILE A 522 -5.21 16.61 42.54
C ILE A 522 -3.91 17.38 42.18
N ILE A 523 -3.72 18.60 42.71
CA ILE A 523 -2.62 19.51 42.30
C ILE A 523 -1.49 19.61 43.33
N LYS A 524 -1.66 19.03 44.54
CA LYS A 524 -0.57 18.94 45.52
C LYS A 524 0.59 18.06 45.03
N SER A 525 0.32 17.04 44.22
CA SER A 525 1.35 16.21 43.55
C SER A 525 2.15 17.02 42.51
N PHE A 526 1.48 17.75 41.63
CA PHE A 526 2.12 18.65 40.64
C PHE A 526 3.05 19.69 41.27
N LEU A 527 2.64 20.29 42.39
CA LEU A 527 3.46 21.29 43.08
C LEU A 527 4.55 20.70 43.98
N SER A 528 4.50 19.40 44.32
CA SER A 528 5.60 18.73 45.01
C SER A 528 6.82 18.54 44.11
N ILE A 529 6.62 18.29 42.82
CA ILE A 529 7.72 18.11 41.85
C ILE A 529 8.34 19.47 41.46
N MET A 530 7.52 20.52 41.32
CA MET A 530 8.03 21.89 41.20
C MET A 530 8.58 22.48 42.53
N GLY A 531 8.53 21.73 43.63
CA GLY A 531 8.99 22.16 44.95
C GLY A 531 10.49 22.46 45.05
N ASN A 532 11.33 21.85 44.20
CA ASN A 532 12.77 22.14 44.14
C ASN A 532 13.14 23.33 43.22
N SER A 533 12.19 23.92 42.49
CA SER A 533 12.43 25.02 41.55
C SER A 533 11.53 26.23 41.88
N ARG A 534 12.08 27.19 42.64
CA ARG A 534 11.34 28.31 43.25
C ARG A 534 10.65 29.26 42.25
N VAL A 535 9.36 29.06 41.96
CA VAL A 535 8.40 30.13 41.62
C VAL A 535 7.07 29.87 42.34
N LYS A 536 6.30 30.92 42.66
CA LYS A 536 5.03 30.85 43.44
C LYS A 536 3.82 31.26 42.59
N PHE A 537 2.62 31.02 43.13
CA PHE A 537 1.28 31.54 42.71
C PHE A 537 0.48 30.61 41.71
N PRO A 538 -0.89 30.59 41.70
CA PRO A 538 -1.59 29.46 42.41
C PRO A 538 -3.10 29.11 42.07
N TRP A 539 -3.71 28.13 42.79
CA TRP A 539 -5.18 27.83 42.90
C TRP A 539 -5.95 27.63 41.53
N ASN A 540 -7.28 27.44 41.36
CA ASN A 540 -8.22 26.37 41.78
C ASN A 540 -9.46 26.35 40.76
N THR A 541 -10.59 25.58 40.73
CA THR A 541 -11.15 24.53 41.63
C THR A 541 -12.09 23.41 41.06
N THR A 542 -13.44 23.48 41.19
CA THR A 542 -14.35 22.32 41.38
C THR A 542 -15.27 21.99 40.19
N GLN A 543 -15.47 20.68 40.01
CA GLN A 543 -16.60 19.97 39.38
C GLN A 543 -17.94 20.13 40.18
N PRO A 544 -19.14 19.60 39.78
CA PRO A 544 -19.33 18.28 39.14
C PRO A 544 -20.52 18.01 38.17
N ASN A 545 -20.32 16.90 37.43
CA ASN A 545 -21.22 15.82 37.00
C ASN A 545 -22.71 16.02 36.65
N LEU A 546 -23.12 15.34 35.56
CA LEU A 546 -24.12 14.26 35.62
C LEU A 546 -23.81 13.18 34.55
N GLN A 547 -24.39 11.97 34.67
CA GLN A 547 -23.99 10.76 33.91
C GLN A 547 -25.13 10.11 33.06
N PRO A 548 -24.85 9.12 32.17
CA PRO A 548 -25.64 8.90 30.94
C PRO A 548 -26.41 7.56 30.83
N LYS A 549 -27.15 7.41 29.72
CA LYS A 549 -27.72 6.17 29.13
C LYS A 549 -27.77 6.32 27.59
N GLN A 550 -27.78 5.31 26.72
CA GLN A 550 -27.28 3.92 26.70
C GLN A 550 -27.17 3.47 25.21
N LYS A 551 -26.45 2.40 24.87
CA LYS A 551 -26.40 1.81 23.50
C LYS A 551 -27.57 0.82 23.27
N PRO A 552 -27.79 0.34 22.03
CA PRO A 552 -27.29 -1.03 21.72
C PRO A 552 -26.81 -1.30 20.27
N ASN A 553 -25.88 -2.27 20.14
CA ASN A 553 -25.77 -3.39 19.18
C ASN A 553 -25.89 -3.21 17.63
N SER A 554 -25.45 -4.16 16.76
CA SER A 554 -24.23 -5.00 16.64
C SER A 554 -24.41 -6.04 15.51
N GLN A 555 -23.38 -6.38 14.72
CA GLN A 555 -23.19 -7.73 14.12
C GLN A 555 -21.75 -7.93 13.58
N PRO A 556 -21.24 -9.18 13.44
CA PRO A 556 -19.81 -9.48 13.23
C PRO A 556 -19.46 -9.95 11.81
N ASN A 557 -18.17 -10.14 11.51
CA ASN A 557 -17.75 -10.99 10.39
C ASN A 557 -16.41 -11.72 10.58
N LEU A 558 -16.26 -12.82 9.84
CA LEU A 558 -15.37 -13.98 9.98
C LEU A 558 -13.84 -13.74 9.83
N LYS A 559 -13.02 -14.72 10.28
CA LYS A 559 -11.55 -14.77 10.12
C LYS A 559 -11.10 -15.78 9.01
N PRO A 560 -9.98 -15.54 8.29
CA PRO A 560 -9.32 -16.53 7.42
C PRO A 560 -8.38 -17.52 8.16
N ASN A 561 -7.83 -18.49 7.43
CA ASN A 561 -7.03 -19.64 7.91
C ASN A 561 -5.52 -19.49 7.57
N PRO A 562 -4.54 -19.98 8.38
CA PRO A 562 -3.13 -19.58 8.25
C PRO A 562 -2.19 -20.69 7.72
N ASN A 563 -2.09 -20.88 6.40
CA ASN A 563 -1.19 -21.86 5.77
C ASN A 563 -0.57 -21.32 4.45
N SER A 564 0.48 -20.48 4.52
CA SER A 564 1.17 -19.96 3.32
C SER A 564 2.70 -19.94 3.48
N THR A 565 3.42 -20.65 2.61
CA THR A 565 4.89 -20.75 2.61
C THR A 565 5.56 -19.64 1.79
N GLN A 566 6.53 -18.94 2.40
CA GLN A 566 7.37 -17.95 1.72
C GLN A 566 8.24 -18.57 0.62
N PHE A 567 8.52 -17.80 -0.42
CA PHE A 567 9.32 -18.20 -1.58
C PHE A 567 10.22 -17.03 -2.02
N THR A 568 11.47 -17.33 -2.39
CA THR A 568 12.46 -16.33 -2.79
C THR A 568 13.01 -16.65 -4.18
N LEU A 569 12.86 -15.71 -5.11
CA LEU A 569 13.33 -15.85 -6.49
C LEU A 569 14.85 -15.72 -6.60
N ILE A 570 15.52 -16.74 -7.15
CA ILE A 570 16.99 -16.75 -7.32
C ILE A 570 17.36 -16.47 -8.78
N CYS A 571 18.04 -15.35 -9.05
CA CYS A 571 18.55 -15.02 -10.38
C CYS A 571 20.08 -15.16 -10.44
N PRO A 572 20.63 -16.15 -11.16
CA PRO A 572 22.07 -16.32 -11.31
C PRO A 572 22.73 -15.12 -12.02
N ALA A 573 23.83 -14.61 -11.47
CA ALA A 573 24.47 -13.40 -11.97
C ALA A 573 25.18 -13.55 -13.34
N LYS A 574 25.45 -14.79 -13.79
CA LYS A 574 26.08 -15.10 -15.09
C LYS A 574 25.60 -16.46 -15.63
N SER A 575 24.58 -16.46 -16.48
CA SER A 575 24.32 -17.53 -17.44
C SER A 575 23.73 -16.94 -18.73
N PRO A 576 24.16 -17.38 -19.93
CA PRO A 576 23.45 -17.09 -21.18
C PRO A 576 22.17 -17.92 -21.34
N SER A 577 21.98 -18.99 -20.55
CA SER A 577 20.78 -19.81 -20.58
C SER A 577 19.79 -19.38 -19.48
N ASN A 578 18.56 -19.05 -19.89
CA ASN A 578 17.43 -18.76 -19.00
C ASN A 578 16.85 -20.09 -18.43
N THR A 579 17.72 -20.92 -17.86
CA THR A 579 17.36 -22.25 -17.36
C THR A 579 16.66 -22.16 -16.02
N CYS A 580 15.51 -22.85 -15.91
CA CYS A 580 14.90 -23.12 -14.61
C CYS A 580 15.86 -23.99 -13.79
N SER A 581 16.01 -23.67 -12.50
CA SER A 581 16.93 -24.41 -11.63
C SER A 581 16.50 -25.87 -11.52
N SER A 582 17.45 -26.80 -11.62
CA SER A 582 17.20 -28.25 -11.55
C SER A 582 16.88 -28.77 -10.13
N HIS A 583 16.85 -27.89 -9.13
CA HIS A 583 16.21 -28.19 -7.86
C HIS A 583 14.69 -28.27 -8.06
N PRO A 584 14.03 -29.39 -7.71
CA PRO A 584 12.57 -29.44 -7.75
C PRO A 584 12.00 -28.39 -6.81
N SER A 585 11.14 -27.52 -7.33
CA SER A 585 10.33 -26.65 -6.49
C SER A 585 9.57 -27.52 -5.46
N PRO A 586 9.44 -27.10 -4.19
CA PRO A 586 8.94 -27.96 -3.10
C PRO A 586 7.44 -28.35 -3.21
N PHE A 587 6.79 -28.07 -4.33
CA PHE A 587 5.38 -28.31 -4.60
C PHE A 587 5.06 -29.69 -5.21
N LEU A 588 6.04 -30.58 -5.42
CA LEU A 588 5.83 -31.91 -6.01
C LEU A 588 6.05 -33.12 -5.08
N ASN A 589 6.67 -32.97 -3.90
CA ASN A 589 7.01 -34.11 -3.02
C ASN A 589 5.96 -34.37 -1.93
N THR A 590 4.73 -34.73 -2.32
CA THR A 590 3.75 -35.37 -1.42
C THR A 590 3.02 -36.54 -2.09
N SER A 591 3.78 -37.57 -2.45
CA SER A 591 3.26 -38.91 -2.74
C SER A 591 2.91 -39.66 -1.43
N LEU A 592 1.91 -39.18 -0.70
CA LEU A 592 1.36 -39.86 0.48
C LEU A 592 0.11 -40.68 0.10
N PRO A 593 -0.02 -41.96 0.55
CA PRO A 593 -1.15 -42.81 0.17
C PRO A 593 -2.51 -42.30 0.68
N LEU A 594 -3.53 -42.35 -0.18
CA LEU A 594 -4.88 -41.87 0.11
C LEU A 594 -5.70 -42.88 0.94
N THR A 595 -5.29 -43.16 2.17
CA THR A 595 -5.92 -44.18 3.04
C THR A 595 -6.18 -43.71 4.47
N SER A 596 -7.29 -43.01 4.70
CA SER A 596 -8.12 -43.08 5.92
C SER A 596 -9.48 -42.41 5.70
N PRO A 597 -10.59 -42.89 6.29
CA PRO A 597 -11.92 -42.32 6.04
C PRO A 597 -12.08 -40.95 6.73
N LEU A 598 -12.47 -39.93 5.95
CA LEU A 598 -12.81 -38.61 6.49
C LEU A 598 -14.15 -38.66 7.24
N THR A 599 -14.14 -38.28 8.52
CA THR A 599 -15.36 -37.93 9.24
C THR A 599 -16.02 -36.69 8.61
N PRO A 600 -17.34 -36.66 8.41
CA PRO A 600 -18.00 -35.56 7.69
C PRO A 600 -18.02 -34.28 8.53
N VAL A 601 -17.08 -33.38 8.25
CA VAL A 601 -17.13 -31.98 8.70
C VAL A 601 -18.31 -31.29 8.01
N ALA A 602 -19.10 -30.51 8.77
CA ALA A 602 -20.31 -29.88 8.27
C ALA A 602 -20.05 -28.95 7.07
N SER A 603 -21.00 -28.93 6.14
CA SER A 603 -20.83 -28.31 4.81
C SER A 603 -20.80 -26.79 4.83
N LEU A 604 -19.59 -26.23 4.92
CA LEU A 604 -19.28 -24.89 4.41
C LEU A 604 -19.67 -24.83 2.91
N ARG A 605 -20.80 -24.17 2.62
CA ARG A 605 -21.23 -23.92 1.23
C ARG A 605 -20.14 -23.09 0.53
N ARG A 606 -19.47 -23.68 -0.47
CA ARG A 606 -18.60 -22.93 -1.38
C ARG A 606 -19.38 -21.75 -1.97
N GLN A 607 -18.75 -20.58 -2.07
CA GLN A 607 -19.37 -19.43 -2.71
C GLN A 607 -19.46 -19.67 -4.23
N THR A 608 -20.55 -19.26 -4.84
CA THR A 608 -20.74 -19.30 -6.30
C THR A 608 -19.87 -18.20 -6.96
N CYS A 609 -19.25 -18.49 -8.10
CA CYS A 609 -18.49 -17.47 -8.83
C CYS A 609 -19.41 -16.36 -9.38
N PRO A 610 -18.89 -15.14 -9.61
CA PRO A 610 -19.59 -14.09 -10.36
C PRO A 610 -20.21 -14.60 -11.68
N ASP A 611 -21.42 -14.12 -12.02
CA ASP A 611 -22.18 -14.58 -13.21
C ASP A 611 -21.41 -14.47 -14.53
N TYR A 612 -20.42 -13.58 -14.64
CA TYR A 612 -19.61 -13.46 -15.85
C TYR A 612 -18.77 -14.72 -16.16
N PHE A 613 -18.52 -15.59 -15.17
CA PHE A 613 -17.87 -16.89 -15.36
C PHE A 613 -18.72 -17.84 -16.22
N ARG A 614 -20.04 -17.68 -16.26
CA ARG A 614 -20.95 -18.54 -17.05
C ARG A 614 -20.68 -18.44 -18.56
N TRP A 615 -19.99 -17.38 -19.01
CA TRP A 615 -19.52 -17.23 -20.39
C TRP A 615 -18.35 -18.15 -20.78
N ILE A 616 -17.70 -18.82 -19.81
CA ILE A 616 -16.73 -19.89 -20.10
C ILE A 616 -17.40 -21.00 -20.92
N HIS A 617 -18.63 -21.40 -20.55
CA HIS A 617 -19.43 -22.38 -21.28
C HIS A 617 -19.72 -21.91 -22.72
N GLU A 618 -19.94 -20.62 -22.94
CA GLU A 618 -20.24 -20.05 -24.26
C GLU A 618 -19.01 -19.89 -25.16
N ASP A 619 -17.84 -19.56 -24.60
CA ASP A 619 -16.60 -19.52 -25.36
C ASP A 619 -16.11 -20.91 -25.74
N LEU A 620 -16.33 -21.93 -24.90
CA LEU A 620 -15.91 -23.30 -25.15
C LEU A 620 -16.95 -24.15 -25.93
N ARG A 621 -18.20 -23.68 -26.02
CA ARG A 621 -19.31 -24.31 -26.77
C ARG A 621 -18.94 -24.81 -28.18
N PRO A 622 -18.12 -24.12 -29.01
CA PRO A 622 -17.78 -24.59 -30.36
C PRO A 622 -17.08 -25.95 -30.43
N TRP A 623 -16.52 -26.42 -29.31
CA TRP A 623 -15.79 -27.69 -29.21
C TRP A 623 -16.52 -28.74 -28.36
N ALA A 624 -17.67 -28.41 -27.77
CA ALA A 624 -18.33 -29.27 -26.78
C ALA A 624 -18.79 -30.65 -27.31
N SER A 625 -18.98 -30.79 -28.64
CA SER A 625 -19.37 -32.05 -29.29
C SER A 625 -18.28 -32.69 -30.16
N THR A 626 -17.22 -31.96 -30.47
CA THR A 626 -16.13 -32.36 -31.40
C THR A 626 -14.78 -32.54 -30.71
N GLY A 627 -14.61 -31.87 -29.57
CA GLY A 627 -13.33 -31.73 -28.89
C GLY A 627 -12.32 -30.88 -29.67
N ILE A 628 -11.08 -30.91 -29.20
CA ILE A 628 -9.93 -30.15 -29.70
C ILE A 628 -8.83 -31.16 -30.00
N THR A 629 -8.50 -31.32 -31.29
CA THR A 629 -7.40 -32.20 -31.74
C THR A 629 -6.08 -31.44 -31.85
N ARG A 630 -4.96 -32.17 -31.91
CA ARG A 630 -3.61 -31.59 -32.02
C ARG A 630 -3.42 -30.83 -33.35
N GLU A 631 -4.10 -31.28 -34.40
CA GLU A 631 -4.14 -30.66 -35.74
C GLU A 631 -4.91 -29.34 -35.73
N MET A 632 -5.90 -29.19 -34.82
CA MET A 632 -6.62 -27.93 -34.64
C MET A 632 -5.69 -26.85 -34.08
N LEU A 633 -4.87 -27.17 -33.08
CA LEU A 633 -3.82 -26.25 -32.59
C LEU A 633 -2.81 -25.91 -33.68
N GLY A 634 -2.37 -26.91 -34.45
CA GLY A 634 -1.41 -26.73 -35.54
C GLY A 634 -1.83 -25.67 -36.57
N ARG A 635 -3.12 -25.54 -36.88
CA ARG A 635 -3.62 -24.56 -37.87
C ARG A 635 -3.50 -23.09 -37.43
N VAL A 636 -3.61 -22.78 -36.13
CA VAL A 636 -3.46 -21.39 -35.61
C VAL A 636 -2.04 -21.00 -35.25
N THR A 637 -1.04 -21.88 -35.41
CA THR A 637 0.39 -21.59 -35.20
C THR A 637 0.84 -20.24 -35.80
N HIS A 638 0.38 -19.92 -37.01
CA HIS A 638 0.74 -18.69 -37.72
C HIS A 638 0.08 -17.40 -37.13
N ASN A 639 -1.00 -17.54 -36.36
CA ASN A 639 -1.63 -16.45 -35.61
C ASN A 639 -1.11 -16.38 -34.17
N ALA A 640 -0.78 -17.53 -33.57
CA ALA A 640 -0.33 -17.66 -32.20
C ALA A 640 0.97 -16.87 -31.95
N THR A 641 1.00 -16.13 -30.85
CA THR A 641 2.21 -15.51 -30.29
C THR A 641 3.06 -16.56 -29.60
N PHE A 642 2.44 -17.40 -28.79
CA PHE A 642 3.08 -18.50 -28.10
C PHE A 642 2.14 -19.69 -27.98
N ARG A 643 2.74 -20.88 -27.82
CA ARG A 643 2.10 -22.10 -27.34
C ARG A 643 2.49 -22.31 -25.89
N LEU A 644 1.51 -22.58 -25.03
CA LEU A 644 1.70 -23.00 -23.65
C LEU A 644 1.29 -24.46 -23.53
N ILE A 645 2.14 -25.27 -22.92
CA ILE A 645 1.84 -26.66 -22.58
C ILE A 645 2.01 -26.80 -21.06
N ILE A 646 1.11 -27.50 -20.38
CA ILE A 646 1.25 -27.89 -18.98
C ILE A 646 1.14 -29.41 -18.91
N VAL A 647 2.09 -30.06 -18.23
CA VAL A 647 2.09 -31.52 -18.00
C VAL A 647 2.55 -31.81 -16.58
N ASN A 648 1.77 -32.57 -15.81
CA ASN A 648 1.98 -32.85 -14.38
C ASN A 648 2.24 -31.58 -13.55
N GLY A 649 1.54 -30.48 -13.87
CA GLY A 649 1.72 -29.17 -13.23
C GLY A 649 2.97 -28.38 -13.66
N HIS A 650 3.86 -28.95 -14.48
CA HIS A 650 5.01 -28.23 -15.04
C HIS A 650 4.61 -27.50 -16.34
N PRO A 651 4.82 -26.17 -16.44
CA PRO A 651 4.55 -25.42 -17.66
C PRO A 651 5.77 -25.35 -18.59
N TYR A 652 5.50 -25.33 -19.88
CA TYR A 652 6.45 -25.18 -20.97
C TYR A 652 5.93 -24.15 -21.97
N ILE A 653 6.83 -23.40 -22.59
CA ILE A 653 6.51 -22.30 -23.51
C ILE A 653 7.26 -22.46 -24.83
N HIS A 654 6.58 -22.18 -25.94
CA HIS A 654 7.23 -22.02 -27.25
C HIS A 654 6.73 -20.73 -27.90
N SER A 655 7.64 -19.79 -28.17
CA SER A 655 7.31 -18.43 -28.63
C SER A 655 7.56 -18.27 -30.13
N TYR A 656 6.49 -17.98 -30.89
CA TYR A 656 6.55 -17.86 -32.35
C TYR A 656 7.00 -16.47 -32.82
N HIS A 657 6.67 -15.40 -32.10
CA HIS A 657 7.10 -14.04 -32.45
C HIS A 657 6.97 -13.03 -31.29
N HIS A 658 7.87 -12.03 -31.28
CA HIS A 658 7.94 -10.96 -30.28
C HIS A 658 6.67 -10.07 -30.24
N VAL A 659 6.24 -9.67 -29.05
CA VAL A 659 5.04 -8.82 -28.83
C VAL A 659 5.38 -7.35 -28.54
N PHE A 660 4.54 -6.46 -29.05
CA PHE A 660 4.56 -5.04 -28.68
C PHE A 660 4.21 -4.84 -27.19
N GLN A 661 5.16 -4.30 -26.40
CA GLN A 661 5.02 -3.93 -24.97
C GLN A 661 4.86 -5.11 -23.99
N ASN A 662 5.70 -6.15 -24.11
CA ASN A 662 5.87 -7.21 -23.10
C ASN A 662 4.56 -7.88 -22.60
N ARG A 663 3.51 -7.89 -23.43
CA ARG A 663 2.18 -8.40 -23.04
C ARG A 663 2.20 -9.91 -22.88
N ASP A 664 2.98 -10.57 -23.72
CA ASP A 664 3.42 -11.96 -23.55
C ASP A 664 4.02 -12.17 -22.16
N VAL A 665 5.06 -11.41 -21.79
CA VAL A 665 5.76 -11.53 -20.49
C VAL A 665 4.78 -11.46 -19.31
N PHE A 666 3.90 -10.45 -19.29
CA PHE A 666 2.95 -10.25 -18.17
C PHE A 666 1.78 -11.25 -18.16
N THR A 667 1.32 -11.74 -19.32
CA THR A 667 0.32 -12.83 -19.39
C THR A 667 0.91 -14.17 -18.95
N ILE A 668 2.13 -14.49 -19.41
CA ILE A 668 2.89 -15.68 -19.01
C ILE A 668 3.20 -15.62 -17.49
N TRP A 669 3.55 -14.44 -16.97
CA TRP A 669 3.72 -14.23 -15.53
C TRP A 669 2.43 -14.49 -14.74
N GLY A 670 1.28 -14.04 -15.24
CA GLY A 670 -0.02 -14.31 -14.64
C GLY A 670 -0.37 -15.80 -14.58
N ILE A 671 -0.04 -16.54 -15.64
CA ILE A 671 -0.20 -18.00 -15.71
C ILE A 671 0.73 -18.72 -14.69
N LEU A 672 1.96 -18.23 -14.50
CA LEU A 672 2.84 -18.72 -13.43
C LEU A 672 2.29 -18.40 -12.04
N GLN A 673 1.66 -17.23 -11.84
CA GLN A 673 1.01 -16.91 -10.56
C GLN A 673 -0.20 -17.82 -10.30
N LEU A 674 -0.95 -18.19 -11.34
CA LEU A 674 -2.05 -19.18 -11.23
C LEU A 674 -1.53 -20.53 -10.74
N LEU A 675 -0.47 -21.04 -11.38
CA LEU A 675 0.17 -22.32 -11.01
C LEU A 675 0.75 -22.30 -9.60
N ARG A 676 1.34 -21.16 -9.19
CA ARG A 676 1.81 -20.93 -7.82
C ARG A 676 0.65 -20.88 -6.81
N ARG A 677 -0.47 -20.28 -7.18
CA ARG A 677 -1.65 -20.11 -6.32
C ARG A 677 -2.44 -21.41 -6.14
N TYR A 678 -2.53 -22.24 -7.19
CA TYR A 678 -3.25 -23.50 -7.18
C TYR A 678 -2.36 -24.70 -7.62
N PRO A 679 -1.32 -25.07 -6.83
CA PRO A 679 -0.40 -26.15 -7.16
C PRO A 679 -1.13 -27.47 -7.41
N GLY A 680 -0.78 -28.17 -8.50
CA GLY A 680 -1.38 -29.46 -8.87
C GLY A 680 -2.86 -29.42 -9.29
N ARG A 681 -3.54 -28.27 -9.21
CA ARG A 681 -4.98 -28.13 -9.57
C ARG A 681 -5.20 -27.66 -11.01
N VAL A 682 -4.21 -27.02 -11.63
CA VAL A 682 -4.25 -26.69 -13.06
C VAL A 682 -3.95 -27.97 -13.85
N PRO A 683 -4.86 -28.45 -14.70
CA PRO A 683 -4.71 -29.75 -15.38
C PRO A 683 -3.71 -29.72 -16.54
N ASP A 684 -3.31 -30.91 -16.99
CA ASP A 684 -2.57 -31.10 -18.24
C ASP A 684 -3.32 -30.44 -19.40
N LEU A 685 -2.65 -29.52 -20.12
CA LEU A 685 -3.24 -28.83 -21.27
C LEU A 685 -2.21 -28.41 -22.32
N ASP A 686 -2.69 -28.07 -23.51
CA ASP A 686 -1.90 -27.59 -24.64
C ASP A 686 -2.73 -26.52 -25.34
N LEU A 687 -2.28 -25.26 -25.31
CA LEU A 687 -3.04 -24.12 -25.84
C LEU A 687 -2.19 -23.16 -26.68
N MET A 688 -2.86 -22.48 -27.60
CA MET A 688 -2.31 -21.41 -28.43
C MET A 688 -2.83 -20.06 -27.94
N PHE A 689 -1.95 -19.07 -27.77
CA PHE A 689 -2.31 -17.73 -27.30
C PHE A 689 -1.81 -16.66 -28.27
N ASN A 690 -2.60 -15.62 -28.55
CA ASN A 690 -2.18 -14.49 -29.38
C ASN A 690 -2.38 -13.14 -28.65
N CYS A 691 -1.27 -12.43 -28.42
CA CYS A 691 -1.23 -11.22 -27.60
C CYS A 691 -1.56 -9.91 -28.36
N LYS A 692 -1.97 -10.01 -29.64
CA LYS A 692 -2.36 -8.86 -30.49
C LYS A 692 -3.82 -8.47 -30.26
N ASP A 693 -4.15 -7.22 -30.63
CA ASP A 693 -5.42 -6.60 -30.21
C ASP A 693 -6.68 -7.29 -30.81
N THR A 694 -6.73 -7.46 -32.12
CA THR A 694 -7.95 -7.85 -32.86
C THR A 694 -8.12 -9.38 -32.93
N PRO A 695 -9.31 -9.96 -32.64
CA PRO A 695 -9.61 -11.40 -32.81
C PRO A 695 -9.48 -11.85 -34.28
N VAL A 696 -9.40 -13.17 -34.57
CA VAL A 696 -9.18 -13.71 -35.94
C VAL A 696 -9.85 -15.05 -36.26
N VAL A 697 -10.32 -15.82 -35.28
CA VAL A 697 -10.92 -17.14 -35.51
C VAL A 697 -12.39 -16.96 -35.89
N HIS A 698 -12.67 -16.68 -37.16
CA HIS A 698 -14.03 -16.36 -37.63
C HIS A 698 -14.94 -17.58 -37.70
N ALA A 699 -16.14 -17.46 -37.12
CA ALA A 699 -17.11 -18.55 -36.94
C ALA A 699 -17.68 -19.15 -38.24
N ILE A 700 -17.54 -18.45 -39.37
CA ILE A 700 -18.14 -18.81 -40.67
C ILE A 700 -17.21 -19.72 -41.49
N ASN A 701 -15.91 -19.76 -41.17
CA ASN A 701 -14.88 -20.26 -42.08
C ASN A 701 -14.46 -21.72 -41.86
N ASP A 702 -14.93 -22.38 -40.79
CA ASP A 702 -14.43 -23.70 -40.38
C ASP A 702 -15.52 -24.51 -39.66
N HIS A 703 -15.64 -25.80 -39.99
CA HIS A 703 -16.53 -26.73 -39.28
C HIS A 703 -15.92 -27.28 -37.99
N SER A 704 -14.59 -27.18 -37.85
CA SER A 704 -13.83 -27.52 -36.64
C SER A 704 -12.88 -26.35 -36.32
N PRO A 705 -13.39 -25.20 -35.85
CA PRO A 705 -12.61 -23.98 -35.69
C PRO A 705 -11.40 -24.19 -34.77
N PRO A 706 -10.21 -23.67 -35.11
CA PRO A 706 -9.01 -23.88 -34.30
C PRO A 706 -9.02 -22.96 -33.05
N PRO A 707 -8.87 -23.49 -31.82
CA PRO A 707 -8.98 -22.69 -30.61
C PRO A 707 -7.75 -21.81 -30.41
N LEU A 708 -7.98 -20.52 -30.11
CA LEU A 708 -6.94 -19.51 -29.89
C LEU A 708 -7.34 -18.59 -28.74
N PHE A 709 -6.51 -18.51 -27.71
CA PHE A 709 -6.75 -17.63 -26.55
C PHE A 709 -6.38 -16.18 -26.87
N ARG A 710 -7.20 -15.25 -26.37
CA ARG A 710 -7.14 -13.80 -26.56
C ARG A 710 -7.64 -13.05 -25.34
N TYR A 711 -7.45 -11.72 -25.38
CA TYR A 711 -8.01 -10.80 -24.39
C TYR A 711 -9.44 -10.32 -24.70
N CYS A 712 -9.93 -10.51 -25.93
CA CYS A 712 -11.32 -10.22 -26.32
C CYS A 712 -11.72 -11.01 -27.58
N LYS A 713 -13.03 -11.05 -27.86
CA LYS A 713 -13.60 -11.43 -29.17
C LYS A 713 -14.75 -10.51 -29.57
N ASP A 714 -15.33 -10.73 -30.74
CA ASP A 714 -16.59 -10.12 -31.19
C ASP A 714 -17.62 -11.19 -31.61
N ASP A 715 -18.84 -10.79 -31.94
CA ASP A 715 -19.93 -11.71 -32.30
C ASP A 715 -19.67 -12.52 -33.61
N THR A 716 -18.59 -12.24 -34.34
CA THR A 716 -18.18 -12.99 -35.54
C THR A 716 -17.02 -13.95 -35.29
N THR A 717 -16.46 -13.97 -34.09
CA THR A 717 -15.21 -14.66 -33.75
C THR A 717 -15.35 -15.62 -32.57
N LEU A 718 -14.54 -16.67 -32.59
CA LEU A 718 -14.52 -17.79 -31.64
C LEU A 718 -13.22 -17.83 -30.81
N ASP A 719 -12.39 -16.79 -30.90
CA ASP A 719 -11.23 -16.61 -30.01
C ASP A 719 -11.67 -16.70 -28.52
N ILE A 720 -10.97 -17.50 -27.72
CA ILE A 720 -11.32 -17.81 -26.32
C ILE A 720 -10.85 -16.67 -25.40
N VAL A 721 -11.72 -16.13 -24.54
CA VAL A 721 -11.44 -14.88 -23.82
C VAL A 721 -10.84 -15.08 -22.42
N PHE A 722 -9.65 -14.52 -22.24
CA PHE A 722 -8.75 -14.63 -21.08
C PHE A 722 -8.41 -13.25 -20.49
N PRO A 723 -8.07 -13.12 -19.20
CA PRO A 723 -7.69 -11.83 -18.60
C PRO A 723 -6.47 -11.16 -19.26
N ASP A 724 -6.51 -9.83 -19.36
CA ASP A 724 -5.44 -9.06 -20.02
C ASP A 724 -4.17 -8.89 -19.17
N TRP A 725 -3.02 -8.75 -19.82
CA TRP A 725 -1.71 -8.64 -19.16
C TRP A 725 -1.63 -7.52 -18.10
N SER A 726 -2.44 -6.46 -18.22
CA SER A 726 -2.40 -5.32 -17.29
C SER A 726 -2.97 -5.63 -15.91
N PHE A 727 -3.58 -6.81 -15.69
CA PHE A 727 -3.87 -7.29 -14.33
C PHE A 727 -2.58 -7.46 -13.51
N TRP A 728 -1.51 -7.96 -14.12
CA TRP A 728 -0.17 -8.07 -13.52
C TRP A 728 0.73 -6.86 -13.82
N GLY A 729 0.30 -5.97 -14.72
CA GLY A 729 0.85 -4.62 -14.88
C GLY A 729 1.20 -4.26 -16.33
N TRP A 730 1.50 -2.98 -16.56
CA TRP A 730 1.85 -2.47 -17.89
C TRP A 730 2.90 -1.34 -17.77
N PRO A 731 4.20 -1.71 -17.69
CA PRO A 731 5.27 -0.78 -17.31
C PRO A 731 5.52 0.33 -18.33
N GLU A 732 5.34 0.09 -19.62
CA GLU A 732 5.57 1.03 -20.73
C GLU A 732 4.66 2.26 -20.66
N VAL A 733 3.46 2.10 -20.10
CA VAL A 733 2.48 3.18 -19.88
C VAL A 733 2.28 3.54 -18.41
N ASN A 734 3.11 3.00 -17.51
CA ASN A 734 3.12 3.30 -16.08
C ASN A 734 1.82 2.93 -15.34
N THR A 735 1.14 1.88 -15.78
CA THR A 735 -0.06 1.34 -15.09
C THR A 735 0.35 0.16 -14.23
N TRP A 736 0.27 0.34 -12.92
CA TRP A 736 0.64 -0.63 -11.89
C TRP A 736 -0.29 -1.87 -11.91
N PRO A 737 0.10 -3.00 -11.26
CA PRO A 737 -0.75 -4.17 -11.10
C PRO A 737 -2.12 -3.82 -10.52
N TRP A 738 -3.12 -4.65 -10.81
CA TRP A 738 -4.53 -4.30 -10.64
C TRP A 738 -4.91 -3.96 -9.20
N GLU A 739 -4.44 -4.69 -8.20
CA GLU A 739 -4.73 -4.42 -6.79
C GLU A 739 -4.30 -2.99 -6.40
N LYS A 740 -3.03 -2.67 -6.65
CA LYS A 740 -2.48 -1.33 -6.44
C LYS A 740 -3.08 -0.25 -7.32
N GLN A 741 -3.83 -0.58 -8.37
CA GLN A 741 -4.56 0.41 -9.17
C GLN A 741 -6.04 0.52 -8.77
N THR A 742 -6.61 -0.52 -8.17
CA THR A 742 -7.93 -0.56 -7.52
C THR A 742 -7.95 0.30 -6.26
N GLU A 743 -6.94 0.13 -5.38
CA GLU A 743 -6.70 1.00 -4.21
C GLU A 743 -6.74 2.48 -4.59
N LYS A 744 -5.90 2.87 -5.57
CA LYS A 744 -5.77 4.26 -6.04
C LYS A 744 -7.06 4.80 -6.67
N LEU A 745 -7.94 3.94 -7.19
CA LEU A 745 -9.26 4.30 -7.66
C LEU A 745 -10.24 4.52 -6.49
N ARG A 746 -10.25 3.62 -5.49
CA ARG A 746 -11.03 3.82 -4.24
C ARG A 746 -10.61 5.13 -3.53
N GLU A 747 -9.31 5.39 -3.37
CA GLU A 747 -8.75 6.65 -2.85
C GLU A 747 -9.26 7.89 -3.62
N ALA A 748 -9.24 7.83 -4.96
CA ALA A 748 -9.67 8.94 -5.79
C ALA A 748 -11.18 9.22 -5.66
N ASN A 749 -11.97 8.16 -5.43
CA ASN A 749 -13.42 8.27 -5.28
C ASN A 749 -13.81 8.90 -3.94
N GLU A 750 -13.19 8.45 -2.84
CA GLU A 750 -13.34 9.07 -1.51
C GLU A 750 -12.91 10.55 -1.52
N ARG A 751 -11.79 10.85 -2.20
CA ARG A 751 -11.20 12.19 -2.24
C ARG A 751 -12.10 13.24 -2.90
N LEU A 752 -12.92 12.86 -3.87
CA LEU A 752 -13.86 13.78 -4.54
C LEU A 752 -15.21 13.10 -4.79
N PRO A 753 -16.15 13.21 -3.83
CA PRO A 753 -17.50 12.63 -3.94
C PRO A 753 -18.22 13.09 -5.20
N TRP A 754 -18.92 12.15 -5.86
CA TRP A 754 -19.45 12.30 -7.22
C TRP A 754 -20.17 13.63 -7.49
N ARG A 755 -21.08 14.05 -6.59
CA ARG A 755 -21.86 15.30 -6.73
C ARG A 755 -21.02 16.56 -6.87
N ARG A 756 -19.79 16.56 -6.35
CA ARG A 756 -18.83 17.69 -6.39
C ARG A 756 -17.87 17.65 -7.59
N ARG A 757 -18.01 16.69 -8.49
CA ARG A 757 -17.20 16.57 -9.71
C ARG A 757 -17.70 17.50 -10.81
N GLU A 758 -16.82 17.80 -11.76
CA GLU A 758 -17.13 18.60 -12.95
C GLU A 758 -18.33 18.00 -13.71
N PRO A 759 -19.37 18.78 -14.04
CA PRO A 759 -20.68 18.25 -14.49
C PRO A 759 -20.71 17.77 -15.95
N TYR A 760 -19.56 17.32 -16.48
CA TYR A 760 -19.35 16.96 -17.88
C TYR A 760 -18.94 15.49 -18.04
N ALA A 761 -19.13 14.97 -19.25
CA ALA A 761 -18.57 13.69 -19.66
C ALA A 761 -17.11 13.83 -20.09
N PHE A 762 -16.24 12.97 -19.56
CA PHE A 762 -14.80 13.05 -19.80
C PHE A 762 -14.25 11.84 -20.55
N TRP A 763 -13.39 12.11 -21.54
CA TRP A 763 -12.54 11.11 -22.17
C TRP A 763 -11.10 11.62 -22.34
N LYS A 764 -10.12 10.74 -22.13
CA LYS A 764 -8.75 10.95 -22.56
C LYS A 764 -8.17 9.67 -23.15
N GLY A 765 -7.75 9.72 -24.41
CA GLY A 765 -7.17 8.58 -25.12
C GLY A 765 -6.53 8.99 -26.43
N ASN A 766 -5.87 8.06 -27.13
CA ASN A 766 -5.40 8.32 -28.49
C ASN A 766 -6.57 8.13 -29.47
N PRO A 767 -6.92 9.15 -30.30
CA PRO A 767 -8.06 9.10 -31.22
C PRO A 767 -7.77 8.32 -32.50
N ASP A 768 -6.49 8.19 -32.88
CA ASP A 768 -6.04 7.59 -34.14
C ASP A 768 -6.15 6.05 -34.11
N MET A 769 -6.29 5.45 -32.92
CA MET A 769 -6.40 4.00 -32.72
C MET A 769 -7.66 3.37 -33.32
N ALA A 770 -8.72 4.14 -33.58
CA ALA A 770 -9.94 3.65 -34.21
C ALA A 770 -10.80 4.80 -34.77
N ARG A 771 -11.45 4.57 -35.92
CA ARG A 771 -12.35 5.56 -36.55
C ARG A 771 -13.39 6.11 -35.58
N THR A 772 -14.01 5.27 -34.76
CA THR A 772 -15.04 5.72 -33.80
C THR A 772 -14.51 6.67 -32.72
N ARG A 773 -13.21 6.61 -32.37
CA ARG A 773 -12.56 7.58 -31.48
C ARG A 773 -12.28 8.91 -32.19
N GLY A 774 -11.85 8.88 -33.44
CA GLY A 774 -11.78 10.07 -34.30
C GLY A 774 -13.16 10.74 -34.46
N ASP A 775 -14.22 9.94 -34.61
CA ASP A 775 -15.60 10.43 -34.63
C ASP A 775 -16.06 10.97 -33.26
N LEU A 776 -15.68 10.34 -32.14
CA LEU A 776 -15.97 10.83 -30.79
C LEU A 776 -15.37 12.23 -30.56
N MET A 777 -14.17 12.52 -31.07
CA MET A 777 -13.56 13.85 -30.94
C MET A 777 -14.40 14.99 -31.55
N LYS A 778 -15.34 14.70 -32.45
CA LYS A 778 -16.31 15.68 -33.00
C LYS A 778 -17.33 16.14 -31.95
N CYS A 779 -17.50 15.37 -30.87
CA CYS A 779 -18.36 15.71 -29.73
C CYS A 779 -17.65 16.61 -28.71
N ASN A 780 -16.42 17.08 -28.95
CA ASN A 780 -15.75 17.99 -28.03
C ASN A 780 -16.38 19.40 -28.08
N VAL A 781 -16.17 20.20 -27.04
CA VAL A 781 -16.68 21.58 -26.99
C VAL A 781 -16.05 22.47 -28.06
N THR A 782 -16.88 23.31 -28.69
CA THR A 782 -16.50 24.27 -29.74
C THR A 782 -17.11 25.64 -29.45
N LYS A 783 -16.75 26.67 -30.22
CA LYS A 783 -17.37 28.01 -30.11
C LYS A 783 -18.87 28.07 -30.48
N LYS A 784 -19.42 27.02 -31.10
CA LYS A 784 -20.83 26.96 -31.55
C LYS A 784 -21.65 25.92 -30.80
N ASN A 785 -21.06 24.75 -30.53
CA ASN A 785 -21.72 23.61 -29.91
C ASN A 785 -20.94 23.16 -28.67
N ASP A 786 -21.63 22.99 -27.54
CA ASP A 786 -21.19 22.15 -26.42
C ASP A 786 -22.12 20.93 -26.34
N TRP A 787 -21.52 19.74 -26.27
CA TRP A 787 -22.21 18.45 -26.14
C TRP A 787 -22.15 17.90 -24.70
N GLY A 788 -21.79 18.74 -23.73
CA GLY A 788 -21.57 18.32 -22.34
C GLY A 788 -20.30 17.49 -22.15
N ALA A 789 -19.42 17.41 -23.16
CA ALA A 789 -18.26 16.53 -23.18
C ALA A 789 -16.92 17.29 -23.21
N ARG A 790 -15.89 16.70 -22.60
CA ARG A 790 -14.53 17.24 -22.48
C ARG A 790 -13.55 16.14 -22.88
N LEU A 791 -13.05 16.23 -24.12
CA LEU A 791 -12.32 15.15 -24.79
C LEU A 791 -10.87 15.56 -25.06
N PHE A 792 -9.92 14.68 -24.75
CA PHE A 792 -8.49 15.00 -24.79
C PHE A 792 -7.67 13.92 -25.52
N GLY A 793 -6.99 14.33 -26.61
CA GLY A 793 -6.07 13.46 -27.33
C GLY A 793 -4.79 13.18 -26.55
N VAL A 794 -4.38 11.90 -26.48
CA VAL A 794 -3.11 11.47 -25.86
C VAL A 794 -1.98 11.50 -26.89
N ASN A 795 -1.02 12.41 -26.68
CA ASN A 795 0.28 12.36 -27.34
C ASN A 795 1.23 11.50 -26.49
N TRP A 796 1.49 10.27 -26.93
CA TRP A 796 2.33 9.31 -26.19
C TRP A 796 3.79 9.76 -26.00
N ALA A 797 4.36 10.54 -26.93
CA ALA A 797 5.72 11.08 -26.79
C ALA A 797 5.79 12.25 -25.78
N LYS A 798 4.69 12.95 -25.53
CA LYS A 798 4.55 13.91 -24.43
C LYS A 798 4.36 13.19 -23.10
N GLU A 799 3.44 12.23 -23.02
CA GLU A 799 3.20 11.47 -21.77
C GLU A 799 4.46 10.71 -21.32
N ARG A 800 5.22 10.05 -22.22
CA ARG A 800 6.52 9.44 -21.87
C ARG A 800 7.47 10.44 -21.21
N ARG A 801 7.69 11.60 -21.83
CA ARG A 801 8.54 12.68 -21.27
C ARG A 801 8.01 13.24 -19.94
N GLN A 802 6.70 13.16 -19.70
CA GLN A 802 6.06 13.61 -18.47
C GLN A 802 5.80 12.46 -17.46
N GLN A 803 6.42 11.29 -17.66
CA GLN A 803 6.25 10.08 -16.83
C GLN A 803 4.77 9.68 -16.61
N PHE A 804 3.95 9.89 -17.63
CA PHE A 804 2.49 9.65 -17.66
C PHE A 804 1.70 10.41 -16.59
N ASN A 805 2.25 11.50 -16.03
CA ASN A 805 1.58 12.28 -14.99
C ASN A 805 0.24 12.88 -15.46
N GLY A 806 0.09 13.13 -16.76
CA GLY A 806 -1.13 13.65 -17.37
C GLY A 806 -2.18 12.58 -17.68
N SER A 807 -1.77 11.31 -17.81
CA SER A 807 -2.66 10.16 -18.10
C SER A 807 -2.81 9.17 -16.94
N ASN A 808 -2.36 9.53 -15.72
CA ASN A 808 -2.62 8.72 -14.53
C ASN A 808 -4.14 8.50 -14.33
N LEU A 809 -4.55 7.25 -14.17
CA LEU A 809 -5.94 6.81 -14.27
C LEU A 809 -6.81 7.38 -13.12
N ALA A 810 -6.38 7.15 -11.88
CA ALA A 810 -7.05 7.63 -10.66
C ALA A 810 -7.29 9.15 -10.63
N LYS A 811 -6.31 9.96 -11.08
CA LYS A 811 -6.47 11.43 -11.17
C LYS A 811 -7.56 11.89 -12.15
N GLN A 812 -8.13 10.99 -12.95
CA GLN A 812 -9.20 11.31 -13.91
C GLN A 812 -10.61 10.98 -13.39
N CYS A 813 -10.77 10.57 -12.11
CA CYS A 813 -12.07 10.43 -11.46
C CYS A 813 -12.59 11.79 -10.91
N THR A 814 -12.46 12.85 -11.72
CA THR A 814 -12.75 14.25 -11.34
C THR A 814 -13.95 14.87 -12.05
N TYR A 815 -14.54 14.12 -12.99
CA TYR A 815 -15.72 14.49 -13.78
C TYR A 815 -16.88 13.58 -13.39
N ARG A 816 -18.13 14.07 -13.48
CA ARG A 816 -19.31 13.28 -13.12
C ARG A 816 -19.43 12.04 -13.99
N TYR A 817 -19.27 12.18 -15.31
CA TYR A 817 -19.42 11.07 -16.25
C TYR A 817 -18.10 10.74 -16.92
N LYS A 818 -17.87 9.45 -17.18
CA LYS A 818 -16.69 8.94 -17.90
C LYS A 818 -17.17 8.35 -19.21
N ILE A 819 -16.47 8.54 -20.31
CA ILE A 819 -16.82 7.89 -21.57
C ILE A 819 -15.95 6.65 -21.74
N TYR A 820 -16.57 5.50 -22.01
CA TYR A 820 -15.87 4.34 -22.56
C TYR A 820 -16.09 4.25 -24.06
N ILE A 821 -15.05 3.85 -24.79
CA ILE A 821 -15.09 3.63 -26.23
C ILE A 821 -13.97 2.67 -26.65
N GLU A 822 -14.31 1.73 -27.52
CA GLU A 822 -13.37 0.74 -28.08
C GLU A 822 -12.18 1.37 -28.81
N GLY A 823 -11.08 0.64 -28.89
CA GLY A 823 -9.89 0.99 -29.67
C GLY A 823 -9.85 0.18 -30.97
N LYS A 824 -8.66 -0.31 -31.33
CA LYS A 824 -8.47 -1.27 -32.43
C LYS A 824 -9.17 -2.63 -32.16
N ALA A 825 -9.48 -2.89 -30.90
CA ALA A 825 -10.32 -3.96 -30.37
C ALA A 825 -10.96 -3.44 -29.06
N TRP A 826 -11.21 -4.29 -28.06
CA TRP A 826 -11.54 -3.83 -26.69
C TRP A 826 -10.49 -2.81 -26.18
N SER A 827 -10.85 -2.02 -25.16
CA SER A 827 -9.90 -1.07 -24.58
C SER A 827 -9.66 -1.31 -23.10
N VAL A 828 -8.45 -1.78 -22.79
CA VAL A 828 -7.87 -2.00 -21.44
C VAL A 828 -8.19 -0.89 -20.41
N SER A 829 -8.52 0.33 -20.86
CA SER A 829 -9.06 1.42 -20.03
C SER A 829 -10.38 1.12 -19.30
N GLU A 830 -11.16 0.10 -19.72
CA GLU A 830 -12.54 -0.15 -19.29
C GLU A 830 -12.71 -0.27 -17.77
N LYS A 831 -12.03 -1.24 -17.15
CA LYS A 831 -12.03 -1.45 -15.69
C LYS A 831 -11.60 -0.20 -14.90
N TYR A 832 -10.62 0.54 -15.42
CA TYR A 832 -10.14 1.79 -14.79
C TYR A 832 -11.10 2.99 -14.98
N ILE A 833 -12.01 2.93 -15.95
CA ILE A 833 -13.05 3.93 -16.21
C ILE A 833 -14.26 3.69 -15.32
N LEU A 834 -14.73 2.45 -15.25
CA LEU A 834 -15.86 2.02 -14.41
C LEU A 834 -15.55 2.14 -12.91
N GLY A 835 -14.33 1.80 -12.48
CA GLY A 835 -13.88 1.91 -11.08
C GLY A 835 -13.84 3.33 -10.49
N CYS A 836 -14.26 4.38 -11.22
CA CYS A 836 -14.22 5.77 -10.76
C CYS A 836 -15.42 6.23 -9.88
N ASP A 837 -16.39 5.41 -9.48
CA ASP A 837 -17.66 5.89 -8.86
C ASP A 837 -18.35 6.97 -9.72
N SER A 838 -18.25 6.83 -11.05
CA SER A 838 -18.78 7.75 -12.06
C SER A 838 -19.51 6.95 -13.12
N PRO A 839 -20.73 7.33 -13.53
CA PRO A 839 -21.44 6.64 -14.60
C PRO A 839 -20.61 6.63 -15.86
N THR A 840 -20.37 5.43 -16.36
CA THR A 840 -19.71 5.24 -17.64
C THR A 840 -20.74 5.39 -18.75
N LEU A 841 -20.60 6.44 -19.55
CA LEU A 841 -21.26 6.60 -20.84
C LEU A 841 -20.54 5.66 -21.82
N TYR A 842 -21.06 4.45 -21.96
CA TYR A 842 -20.42 3.36 -22.66
C TYR A 842 -20.83 3.39 -24.13
N VAL A 843 -19.95 3.87 -25.01
CA VAL A 843 -20.18 3.80 -26.46
C VAL A 843 -20.18 2.33 -26.86
N GLN A 844 -21.31 1.87 -27.40
CA GLN A 844 -21.60 0.48 -27.74
C GLN A 844 -20.42 -0.17 -28.50
N SER A 845 -19.76 -1.13 -27.88
CA SER A 845 -18.60 -1.81 -28.48
C SER A 845 -19.03 -3.08 -29.21
N LYS A 846 -18.26 -3.44 -30.23
CA LYS A 846 -18.31 -4.76 -30.89
C LYS A 846 -17.52 -5.82 -30.10
N PHE A 847 -16.56 -5.38 -29.31
CA PHE A 847 -15.58 -6.24 -28.65
C PHE A 847 -15.98 -6.52 -27.21
N GLN A 848 -15.80 -7.76 -26.81
CA GLN A 848 -16.18 -8.29 -25.51
C GLN A 848 -14.94 -8.94 -24.87
N ASP A 849 -14.53 -8.44 -23.70
CA ASP A 849 -13.62 -9.16 -22.81
C ASP A 849 -14.43 -9.95 -21.76
N PHE A 850 -13.75 -10.68 -20.88
CA PHE A 850 -14.41 -11.50 -19.87
C PHE A 850 -15.20 -10.68 -18.82
N VAL A 851 -14.90 -9.38 -18.69
CA VAL A 851 -15.53 -8.45 -17.74
C VAL A 851 -16.75 -7.78 -18.37
N SER A 852 -16.60 -7.28 -19.60
CA SER A 852 -17.65 -6.50 -20.28
C SER A 852 -18.91 -7.33 -20.58
N ARG A 853 -18.76 -8.65 -20.64
CA ARG A 853 -19.86 -9.63 -20.66
C ARG A 853 -20.72 -9.63 -19.39
N GLY A 854 -20.14 -9.40 -18.22
CA GLY A 854 -20.88 -9.21 -16.96
C GLY A 854 -21.58 -7.85 -16.82
N LEU A 855 -21.16 -6.84 -17.59
CA LEU A 855 -21.77 -5.51 -17.54
C LEU A 855 -23.20 -5.52 -18.11
N ARG A 856 -24.16 -4.96 -17.36
CA ARG A 856 -25.57 -4.79 -17.78
C ARG A 856 -25.86 -3.30 -18.06
N PRO A 857 -26.45 -2.94 -19.20
CA PRO A 857 -26.83 -1.56 -19.48
C PRO A 857 -27.90 -1.09 -18.49
N GLY A 858 -27.86 0.19 -18.12
CA GLY A 858 -28.80 0.78 -17.15
C GLY A 858 -28.52 0.43 -15.69
N LEU A 859 -27.73 -0.62 -15.42
CA LEU A 859 -27.29 -1.01 -14.08
C LEU A 859 -25.82 -0.62 -13.85
N HIS A 860 -24.90 -1.22 -14.62
CA HIS A 860 -23.45 -0.99 -14.47
C HIS A 860 -22.94 0.21 -15.30
N TYR A 861 -23.69 0.66 -16.30
CA TYR A 861 -23.29 1.75 -17.20
C TYR A 861 -24.49 2.37 -17.92
N TRP A 862 -24.32 3.59 -18.45
CA TRP A 862 -25.29 4.22 -19.34
C TRP A 862 -24.89 3.98 -20.80
N PRO A 863 -25.71 3.30 -21.63
CA PRO A 863 -25.33 3.00 -23.01
C PRO A 863 -25.38 4.24 -23.91
N ILE A 864 -24.43 4.34 -24.84
CA ILE A 864 -24.38 5.34 -25.89
C ILE A 864 -24.31 4.63 -27.26
N PRO A 865 -25.21 4.92 -28.21
CA PRO A 865 -25.16 4.31 -29.55
C PRO A 865 -23.90 4.73 -30.32
N GLN A 866 -23.45 3.88 -31.25
CA GLN A 866 -22.34 4.21 -32.15
C GLN A 866 -22.70 5.35 -33.14
N ASN A 867 -23.94 5.40 -33.59
CA ASN A 867 -24.48 6.50 -34.38
C ASN A 867 -24.97 7.61 -33.44
N ASP A 868 -24.92 8.88 -33.87
CA ASP A 868 -25.37 10.07 -33.13
C ASP A 868 -24.84 10.23 -31.69
N LYS A 869 -23.70 9.57 -31.40
CA LYS A 869 -23.03 9.54 -30.09
C LYS A 869 -22.89 10.91 -29.40
N CYS A 870 -22.70 12.01 -30.14
CA CYS A 870 -22.59 13.35 -29.57
C CYS A 870 -23.92 13.85 -28.96
N GLN A 871 -25.04 13.60 -29.65
CA GLN A 871 -26.37 13.97 -29.17
C GLN A 871 -26.78 13.09 -27.99
N ALA A 872 -26.50 11.77 -28.06
CA ALA A 872 -26.77 10.85 -26.96
C ALA A 872 -25.92 11.14 -25.71
N ILE A 873 -24.63 11.48 -25.86
CA ILE A 873 -23.79 11.93 -24.73
C ILE A 873 -24.35 13.22 -24.13
N LYS A 874 -24.74 14.20 -24.96
CA LYS A 874 -25.35 15.44 -24.51
C LYS A 874 -26.61 15.18 -23.68
N GLN A 875 -27.55 14.38 -24.22
CA GLN A 875 -28.79 14.01 -23.53
C GLN A 875 -28.52 13.27 -22.21
N ALA A 876 -27.56 12.35 -22.16
CA ALA A 876 -27.19 11.63 -20.94
C ALA A 876 -26.58 12.56 -19.86
N VAL A 877 -25.77 13.55 -20.28
CA VAL A 877 -25.17 14.55 -19.36
C VAL A 877 -26.22 15.55 -18.88
N GLU A 878 -27.11 16.03 -19.75
CA GLU A 878 -28.17 16.97 -19.40
C GLU A 878 -29.20 16.32 -18.47
N TRP A 879 -29.74 15.15 -18.84
CA TRP A 879 -30.66 14.39 -17.99
C TRP A 879 -30.01 13.98 -16.67
N GLY A 880 -28.77 13.45 -16.71
CA GLY A 880 -28.07 12.99 -15.52
C GLY A 880 -27.68 14.08 -14.53
N ASN A 881 -27.51 15.32 -15.00
CA ASN A 881 -27.28 16.46 -14.12
C ASN A 881 -28.57 16.94 -13.42
N ALA A 882 -29.74 16.67 -14.00
CA ALA A 882 -31.04 16.87 -13.39
C ALA A 882 -31.47 15.71 -12.48
N HIS A 883 -30.98 14.48 -12.76
CA HIS A 883 -31.32 13.23 -12.06
C HIS A 883 -30.07 12.63 -11.35
N PRO A 884 -29.58 13.29 -10.27
CA PRO A 884 -28.32 12.96 -9.62
C PRO A 884 -28.39 11.82 -8.60
N LEU A 885 -29.56 11.23 -8.32
CA LEU A 885 -29.67 10.03 -7.47
C LEU A 885 -29.49 8.78 -8.34
N GLU A 886 -30.27 8.74 -9.42
CA GLU A 886 -30.38 7.73 -10.46
C GLU A 886 -29.01 7.52 -11.11
N MET A 887 -28.38 8.60 -11.58
CA MET A 887 -27.03 8.50 -12.14
C MET A 887 -25.99 8.14 -11.08
N GLN A 888 -26.07 8.69 -9.85
CA GLN A 888 -25.10 8.32 -8.83
C GLN A 888 -25.18 6.81 -8.47
N ALA A 889 -26.37 6.21 -8.52
CA ALA A 889 -26.56 4.78 -8.34
C ALA A 889 -25.88 3.97 -9.45
N ILE A 890 -26.15 4.26 -10.74
CA ILE A 890 -25.49 3.59 -11.88
C ILE A 890 -23.96 3.70 -11.80
N GLY A 891 -23.47 4.88 -11.42
CA GLY A 891 -22.03 5.12 -11.25
C GLY A 891 -21.41 4.40 -10.07
N LYS A 892 -22.20 4.08 -9.03
CA LYS A 892 -21.74 3.32 -7.87
C LYS A 892 -21.86 1.81 -8.08
N GLU A 893 -22.89 1.35 -8.75
CA GLU A 893 -23.10 -0.07 -9.05
C GLU A 893 -22.02 -0.56 -10.04
N GLY A 894 -21.82 0.19 -11.13
CA GLY A 894 -20.75 -0.08 -12.09
C GLY A 894 -19.33 -0.04 -11.50
N SER A 895 -19.09 0.80 -10.48
CA SER A 895 -17.80 0.79 -9.79
C SER A 895 -17.68 -0.33 -8.76
N SER A 896 -18.75 -0.69 -8.05
CA SER A 896 -18.76 -1.76 -7.05
C SER A 896 -18.61 -3.14 -7.71
N PHE A 897 -19.23 -3.36 -8.88
CA PHE A 897 -18.96 -4.53 -9.73
C PHE A 897 -17.45 -4.71 -10.00
N ILE A 898 -16.77 -3.65 -10.42
CA ILE A 898 -15.32 -3.68 -10.68
C ILE A 898 -14.50 -3.81 -9.38
N HIS A 899 -14.89 -3.11 -8.32
CA HIS A 899 -14.14 -3.06 -7.07
C HIS A 899 -14.22 -4.36 -6.28
N ASP A 900 -15.38 -5.03 -6.32
CA ASP A 900 -15.73 -6.12 -5.41
C ASP A 900 -15.95 -7.48 -6.13
N GLN A 901 -16.20 -7.52 -7.45
CA GLN A 901 -16.22 -8.78 -8.22
C GLN A 901 -14.94 -9.05 -9.03
N LEU A 902 -14.13 -8.03 -9.33
CA LEU A 902 -12.94 -8.15 -10.19
C LEU A 902 -11.62 -8.21 -9.40
N HIS A 903 -11.63 -8.54 -8.10
CA HIS A 903 -10.42 -8.71 -7.30
C HIS A 903 -9.60 -9.93 -7.73
N MET A 904 -8.29 -9.95 -7.47
CA MET A 904 -7.37 -10.97 -8.05
C MET A 904 -7.76 -12.42 -7.77
N ASN A 905 -8.38 -12.73 -6.63
CA ASN A 905 -8.91 -14.08 -6.36
C ASN A 905 -9.86 -14.55 -7.48
N ASN A 906 -10.80 -13.70 -7.93
CA ASN A 906 -11.74 -14.03 -9.00
C ASN A 906 -11.08 -14.03 -10.39
N ILE A 907 -9.96 -13.30 -10.57
CA ILE A 907 -9.16 -13.38 -11.80
C ILE A 907 -8.52 -14.77 -11.90
N TYR A 908 -7.88 -15.24 -10.84
CA TYR A 908 -7.27 -16.57 -10.79
C TYR A 908 -8.31 -17.69 -10.84
N ASP A 909 -9.47 -17.55 -10.17
CA ASP A 909 -10.54 -18.55 -10.26
C ASP A 909 -11.13 -18.61 -11.68
N TYR A 910 -11.32 -17.47 -12.36
CA TYR A 910 -11.77 -17.46 -13.76
C TYR A 910 -10.76 -18.17 -14.67
N MET A 911 -9.47 -17.91 -14.49
CA MET A 911 -8.40 -18.60 -15.24
C MET A 911 -8.37 -20.10 -14.93
N LEU A 912 -8.52 -20.51 -13.66
CA LEU A 912 -8.55 -21.93 -13.28
C LEU A 912 -9.73 -22.65 -13.92
N HIS A 913 -10.95 -22.11 -13.81
CA HIS A 913 -12.15 -22.70 -14.39
C HIS A 913 -12.06 -22.75 -15.92
N LEU A 914 -11.64 -21.66 -16.57
CA LEU A 914 -11.51 -21.62 -18.03
C LEU A 914 -10.51 -22.66 -18.54
N LEU A 915 -9.35 -22.80 -17.90
CA LEU A 915 -8.35 -23.81 -18.27
C LEU A 915 -8.80 -25.24 -17.93
N THR A 916 -9.61 -25.42 -16.88
CA THR A 916 -10.15 -26.72 -16.46
C THR A 916 -11.29 -27.21 -17.35
N GLU A 917 -12.18 -26.33 -17.80
CA GLU A 917 -13.18 -26.69 -18.81
C GLU A 917 -12.54 -26.87 -20.20
N TYR A 918 -11.51 -26.09 -20.53
CA TYR A 918 -10.75 -26.24 -21.77
C TYR A 918 -10.02 -27.59 -21.86
N SER A 919 -9.34 -28.03 -20.80
CA SER A 919 -8.55 -29.28 -20.84
C SER A 919 -9.40 -30.52 -21.07
N LYS A 920 -10.66 -30.55 -20.60
CA LYS A 920 -11.64 -31.63 -20.83
C LYS A 920 -11.97 -31.84 -22.31
N LEU A 921 -11.77 -30.82 -23.14
CA LEU A 921 -12.07 -30.85 -24.56
C LEU A 921 -10.91 -31.39 -25.40
N LEU A 922 -9.70 -31.51 -24.85
CA LEU A 922 -8.53 -32.03 -25.56
C LEU A 922 -8.71 -33.53 -25.84
N THR A 923 -8.78 -33.92 -27.12
CA THR A 923 -8.96 -35.31 -27.55
C THR A 923 -7.65 -36.11 -27.60
N PHE A 924 -6.56 -35.52 -27.13
CA PHE A 924 -5.21 -36.06 -27.13
C PHE A 924 -4.51 -35.70 -25.81
N LYS A 925 -3.58 -36.54 -25.34
CA LYS A 925 -2.78 -36.20 -24.16
C LYS A 925 -1.74 -35.11 -24.52
N PRO A 926 -1.64 -34.01 -23.75
CA PRO A 926 -0.55 -33.04 -23.86
C PRO A 926 0.82 -33.68 -23.66
N THR A 927 1.82 -33.20 -24.41
CA THR A 927 3.21 -33.66 -24.32
C THR A 927 4.13 -32.48 -24.62
N LYS A 928 5.27 -32.36 -23.91
CA LYS A 928 6.29 -31.33 -24.17
C LYS A 928 6.84 -31.50 -25.60
N PRO A 929 6.68 -30.52 -26.51
CA PRO A 929 7.38 -30.49 -27.80
C PRO A 929 8.90 -30.33 -27.59
N GLU A 930 9.71 -30.82 -28.53
CA GLU A 930 11.18 -30.70 -28.48
C GLU A 930 11.63 -29.23 -28.48
N GLU A 931 10.87 -28.36 -29.14
CA GLU A 931 11.13 -26.93 -29.28
C GLU A 931 10.60 -26.09 -28.11
N ALA A 932 9.99 -26.70 -27.08
CA ALA A 932 9.38 -25.97 -25.96
C ALA A 932 10.32 -25.86 -24.76
N MET A 933 10.54 -24.63 -24.30
CA MET A 933 11.40 -24.30 -23.18
C MET A 933 10.66 -24.40 -21.84
N ASP A 934 11.37 -24.78 -20.79
CA ASP A 934 10.85 -24.86 -19.43
C ASP A 934 10.50 -23.47 -18.88
N LEU A 935 9.28 -23.33 -18.34
CA LEU A 935 8.77 -22.07 -17.85
C LEU A 935 8.78 -22.04 -16.31
N CYS A 936 9.36 -20.98 -15.74
CA CYS A 936 9.42 -20.77 -14.30
C CYS A 936 9.44 -19.26 -14.00
N LEU A 937 9.30 -18.90 -12.72
CA LEU A 937 9.35 -17.51 -12.28
C LEU A 937 10.70 -16.87 -12.65
N GLU A 938 11.78 -17.64 -12.59
CA GLU A 938 13.14 -17.23 -12.93
C GLU A 938 13.28 -16.95 -14.43
N SER A 939 12.83 -17.84 -15.31
CA SER A 939 12.97 -17.66 -16.77
C SER A 939 12.12 -16.50 -17.31
N VAL A 940 11.09 -16.06 -16.57
CA VAL A 940 10.31 -14.85 -16.89
C VAL A 940 10.87 -13.59 -16.24
N ALA A 941 11.23 -13.59 -14.95
CA ALA A 941 11.58 -12.36 -14.22
C ALA A 941 13.08 -12.04 -14.14
N CYS A 942 13.97 -13.04 -14.25
CA CYS A 942 15.41 -12.80 -14.21
C CYS A 942 16.00 -12.07 -15.43
N PRO A 943 15.49 -12.25 -16.68
CA PRO A 943 15.96 -11.49 -17.84
C PRO A 943 15.73 -9.97 -17.75
N PHE A 944 14.82 -9.52 -16.88
CA PHE A 944 14.45 -8.11 -16.76
C PHE A 944 15.07 -7.42 -15.54
N GLN A 945 15.32 -6.12 -15.69
CA GLN A 945 15.84 -5.23 -14.65
C GLN A 945 14.99 -3.95 -14.55
N GLY A 946 15.05 -3.30 -13.39
CA GLY A 946 14.24 -2.10 -13.09
C GLY A 946 12.76 -2.33 -13.37
N LYS A 947 12.09 -1.33 -13.95
CA LYS A 947 10.62 -1.22 -13.96
C LYS A 947 9.83 -2.45 -14.42
N ILE A 948 10.32 -3.23 -15.39
CA ILE A 948 9.63 -4.46 -15.81
C ILE A 948 9.69 -5.49 -14.67
N ARG A 949 10.88 -5.73 -14.13
CA ARG A 949 11.09 -6.58 -12.95
C ARG A 949 10.31 -6.08 -11.74
N ASP A 950 10.34 -4.77 -11.47
CA ASP A 950 9.61 -4.14 -10.36
C ASP A 950 8.11 -4.49 -10.43
N PHE A 951 7.51 -4.40 -11.63
CA PHE A 951 6.08 -4.69 -11.84
C PHE A 951 5.77 -6.21 -11.77
N LEU A 952 6.69 -7.08 -12.18
CA LEU A 952 6.56 -8.53 -12.01
C LEU A 952 6.60 -8.92 -10.52
N MET A 953 7.57 -8.41 -9.75
CA MET A 953 7.66 -8.70 -8.31
C MET A 953 6.46 -8.15 -7.54
N GLU A 954 5.98 -6.95 -7.90
CA GLU A 954 4.80 -6.31 -7.32
C GLU A 954 3.47 -7.03 -7.65
N SER A 955 3.48 -7.95 -8.61
CA SER A 955 2.32 -8.75 -9.02
C SER A 955 2.49 -10.25 -8.73
N MET A 956 3.45 -10.62 -7.89
CA MET A 956 3.67 -11.99 -7.46
C MET A 956 2.58 -12.42 -6.45
N SER A 957 1.91 -13.56 -6.70
CA SER A 957 0.95 -14.11 -5.75
C SER A 957 1.69 -14.61 -4.51
N MET A 958 1.48 -13.98 -3.36
CA MET A 958 2.23 -14.35 -2.15
C MET A 958 1.88 -15.76 -1.66
N GLU A 959 0.61 -16.15 -1.78
CA GLU A 959 0.06 -17.38 -1.20
C GLU A 959 -0.12 -18.50 -2.24
N ALA A 960 0.21 -19.73 -1.83
CA ALA A 960 -0.30 -20.96 -2.42
C ALA A 960 -1.53 -21.39 -1.60
N ILE A 961 -2.67 -21.57 -2.25
CA ILE A 961 -3.95 -21.83 -1.58
C ILE A 961 -4.26 -23.32 -1.65
N ASN A 962 -3.73 -24.06 -0.67
CA ASN A 962 -4.03 -25.48 -0.50
C ASN A 962 -5.42 -25.69 0.15
N ASP A 963 -5.81 -24.83 1.10
CA ASP A 963 -6.95 -25.08 1.99
C ASP A 963 -8.25 -24.33 1.63
N SER A 964 -8.21 -23.34 0.72
CA SER A 964 -9.38 -22.56 0.30
C SER A 964 -9.79 -22.97 -1.11
N GLU A 965 -10.97 -23.58 -1.22
CA GLU A 965 -11.54 -23.94 -2.51
C GLU A 965 -11.87 -22.69 -3.35
N PRO A 966 -11.60 -22.72 -4.67
CA PRO A 966 -12.07 -21.66 -5.57
C PRO A 966 -13.60 -21.61 -5.57
N CYS A 967 -14.15 -20.48 -6.00
CA CYS A 967 -15.58 -20.32 -6.17
C CYS A 967 -16.16 -21.43 -7.08
N SER A 968 -17.43 -21.80 -6.86
CA SER A 968 -18.09 -22.82 -7.70
C SER A 968 -18.60 -22.20 -9.00
N LEU A 969 -18.09 -22.69 -10.13
CA LEU A 969 -18.51 -22.30 -11.47
C LEU A 969 -20.04 -22.50 -11.61
N PRO A 970 -20.84 -21.49 -11.98
CA PRO A 970 -22.28 -21.67 -12.14
C PRO A 970 -22.57 -22.42 -13.45
N SER A 971 -23.79 -22.94 -13.58
CA SER A 971 -24.26 -23.57 -14.81
C SER A 971 -24.24 -22.59 -15.99
N ALA A 972 -24.29 -23.12 -17.22
CA ALA A 972 -24.48 -22.33 -18.42
C ALA A 972 -25.73 -21.44 -18.36
N PHE A 973 -25.83 -20.48 -19.28
CA PHE A 973 -27.05 -19.68 -19.42
C PHE A 973 -28.16 -20.52 -20.05
N GLU A 974 -29.37 -20.40 -19.51
CA GLU A 974 -30.54 -20.98 -20.16
C GLU A 974 -30.74 -20.31 -21.54
N PRO A 975 -31.17 -21.03 -22.60
CA PRO A 975 -31.24 -20.45 -23.94
C PRO A 975 -32.14 -19.20 -24.06
N SER A 976 -33.16 -19.10 -23.20
CA SER A 976 -34.02 -17.91 -23.05
C SER A 976 -33.31 -16.75 -22.33
N GLU A 977 -32.62 -17.05 -21.22
CA GLU A 977 -31.82 -16.11 -20.43
C GLU A 977 -30.68 -15.50 -21.27
N LEU A 978 -29.88 -16.34 -21.95
CA LEU A 978 -28.80 -15.92 -22.84
C LEU A 978 -29.32 -15.00 -23.95
N LYS A 979 -30.43 -15.39 -24.58
CA LYS A 979 -31.08 -14.62 -25.63
C LYS A 979 -31.56 -13.25 -25.11
N GLN A 980 -32.10 -13.17 -23.89
CA GLN A 980 -32.45 -11.90 -23.27
C GLN A 980 -31.21 -11.05 -22.99
N LEU A 981 -30.16 -11.61 -22.37
CA LEU A 981 -28.91 -10.90 -22.05
C LEU A 981 -28.24 -10.32 -23.30
N LEU A 982 -28.24 -11.06 -24.42
CA LEU A 982 -27.76 -10.58 -25.71
C LEU A 982 -28.69 -9.50 -26.29
N MET A 983 -30.02 -9.69 -26.22
CA MET A 983 -31.00 -8.70 -26.69
C MET A 983 -30.88 -7.36 -25.96
N GLU A 984 -30.68 -7.37 -24.63
CA GLU A 984 -30.47 -6.15 -23.83
C GLU A 984 -29.23 -5.34 -24.29
N LYS A 985 -28.19 -6.00 -24.81
CA LYS A 985 -26.96 -5.36 -25.30
C LYS A 985 -27.02 -4.89 -26.76
N THR A 986 -28.08 -5.23 -27.49
CA THR A 986 -28.32 -4.67 -28.84
C THR A 986 -28.60 -3.16 -28.80
N SER A 987 -28.54 -2.48 -29.95
CA SER A 987 -28.86 -1.06 -30.05
C SER A 987 -30.31 -0.75 -29.66
N ASP A 988 -31.25 -1.64 -29.99
CA ASP A 988 -32.67 -1.49 -29.62
C ASP A 988 -32.92 -1.85 -28.15
N GLY A 989 -32.24 -2.86 -27.61
CA GLY A 989 -32.31 -3.22 -26.19
C GLY A 989 -31.78 -2.11 -25.30
N THR A 990 -30.58 -1.61 -25.59
CA THR A 990 -29.97 -0.49 -24.85
C THR A 990 -30.80 0.79 -24.93
N LYS A 991 -31.44 1.08 -26.07
CA LYS A 991 -32.40 2.18 -26.23
C LYS A 991 -33.61 2.02 -25.32
N LYS A 992 -34.26 0.84 -25.33
CA LYS A 992 -35.41 0.53 -24.45
C LYS A 992 -35.06 0.60 -22.96
N VAL A 993 -33.85 0.22 -22.57
CA VAL A 993 -33.36 0.35 -21.19
C VAL A 993 -33.27 1.82 -20.78
N VAL A 994 -32.71 2.69 -21.62
CA VAL A 994 -32.65 4.15 -21.36
C VAL A 994 -34.05 4.76 -21.31
N GLU A 995 -34.93 4.40 -22.24
CA GLU A 995 -36.33 4.85 -22.24
C GLU A 995 -37.06 4.43 -20.96
N SER A 996 -36.87 3.19 -20.50
CA SER A 996 -37.45 2.67 -19.24
C SER A 996 -36.95 3.42 -18.00
N ILE A 997 -35.65 3.75 -17.92
CA ILE A 997 -35.08 4.52 -16.81
C ILE A 997 -35.67 5.94 -16.78
N ILE A 998 -35.72 6.62 -17.92
CA ILE A 998 -36.26 7.98 -18.02
C ILE A 998 -37.76 8.00 -17.69
N MET A 999 -38.54 7.01 -18.15
CA MET A 999 -39.96 6.89 -17.80
C MET A 999 -40.18 6.67 -16.30
N LYS A 1000 -39.45 5.73 -15.68
CA LYS A 1000 -39.54 5.46 -14.23
C LYS A 1000 -39.13 6.65 -13.37
N SER A 1001 -38.18 7.46 -13.84
CA SER A 1001 -37.74 8.67 -13.13
C SER A 1001 -38.71 9.85 -13.26
N ASN A 1002 -39.60 9.83 -14.25
CA ASN A 1002 -40.58 10.90 -14.50
C ASN A 1002 -41.98 10.57 -13.96
N GLY A 1003 -42.30 9.29 -13.73
CA GLY A 1003 -43.57 8.84 -13.17
C GLY A 1003 -43.41 8.45 -11.70
N GLY A 1004 -43.72 9.38 -10.80
CA GLY A 1004 -43.83 9.12 -9.36
C GLY A 1004 -45.27 9.08 -8.91
N ASP A 1005 -45.82 7.87 -8.82
CA ASP A 1005 -47.01 7.45 -8.06
C ASP A 1005 -46.63 6.22 -7.23
#